data_AF-A0A7C3BBP1-F1
#
_entry.id   AF-A0A7C3BBP1-F1
#
_cell.length_a   1.000
_cell.length_b   1.000
_cell.length_c   1.000
_cell.angle_alpha   90.00
_cell.angle_beta   90.00
_cell.angle_gamma   90.00
#
_symmetry.space_group_name_H-M   'P 1'
#
loop_
_entity.id
_entity.type
_entity.pdbx_description
1 polymer ?
#
loop_
_entity_poly.entity_id
_entity_poly.type
_entity_poly.pdbx_seq_one_letter_code
_entity_poly.pdbx_strand_id
1 'polypeptide(L)'
;MGKRARGIWIVILVLSLSLMTCASGTQMSRLRTHPAAPDTTSPDDVYLPLVLRAGPLPQSPPQIAGCDVFPADNIWNVPVDTLPVDPNSDAYVASIGADAPLHPDFGSGDWPPGSGSPIGIPYAVVPDTQPGITVTFDYADESDPGPYPIPPDPPIEGGPQSDGDRHILILDRDDCVLYELFYAWPQPDGTWHAGSGAIFDLKSNALRPAGWTSADAAGLPILPGLVRYDEVAAGEIRHALRFTAPRTRRAYVWPARHFASELTDARYPPMGQRFRLRIDFDISGFSPEVQVILRALKKYGMMLADNGGPWFISGVPDERWDNDMLVSELRRVKGSDFEAVNVSSLMVHPDSAQARHQPGPGVSPTSTTAVDKWALWTGGTKLRGANIYQRRVYPELDGTEFMGPGPVGPPYTQADFDRLAALGANYVNISHPGLFTETPPYVVDPGIQANLDRLLSMIARANMFAVISFRTGPGRAEFSVCCLEDVGTWYDESYLNDSMWQDQEAQDAWVAMWRYTAERYRNNPIVVGYDLMVEPNSNEVGSDAIHDALDIWDPEEFYAKYGGTLYDWNQLYPRIVAAIRQVDPNTPILIGGMGYSALEWLPYLQPTDDPRTIYIAHQYEPFVYTHQEPPLVNTYPGEFDTDWDGEEESFNRAWLDDLLSTIDAFQAAHSVPVAVNEFGVMRWEPGAADFMDDQMDLLEQRGVNYAVWVWDPAWEPWTTEVDAFNFRHGPDPDHHADVIPNDLMQVIVAHWRRNTIYPSRDGSGARSLLYLPLLLKGRTS
;
A
#
# COMPACT_ATOMS: atom_id res chain seq x y z
N MET A 1 -2.27 25.68 36.97
CA MET A 1 -0.88 26.00 37.36
C MET A 1 -0.06 24.75 37.12
N GLY A 2 0.43 24.46 35.93
CA GLY A 2 1.38 25.26 35.16
C GLY A 2 2.73 24.55 35.21
N LYS A 3 2.85 23.41 34.51
CA LYS A 3 4.13 22.80 34.14
C LYS A 3 4.09 22.66 32.62
N ARG A 4 4.87 23.50 31.97
CA ARG A 4 5.11 23.52 30.53
C ARG A 4 5.65 22.15 30.12
N ALA A 5 5.10 21.58 29.04
CA ALA A 5 5.79 20.57 28.25
C ALA A 5 7.19 21.13 27.93
N ARG A 6 8.23 20.42 28.37
CA ARG A 6 9.59 20.63 27.88
C ARG A 6 9.66 19.79 26.61
N GLY A 7 10.11 20.41 25.52
CA GLY A 7 10.09 19.88 24.16
C GLY A 7 10.61 18.46 24.08
N ILE A 8 9.93 17.67 23.26
CA ILE A 8 10.32 16.34 22.82
C ILE A 8 11.36 16.60 21.73
N TRP A 9 12.63 16.32 22.02
CA TRP A 9 13.72 16.48 21.06
C TRP A 9 13.93 15.13 20.38
N ILE A 10 13.35 14.93 19.19
CA ILE A 10 13.76 13.82 18.33
C ILE A 10 15.04 14.27 17.63
N VAL A 11 16.18 14.11 18.32
CA VAL A 11 17.51 14.26 17.75
C VAL A 11 17.96 12.86 17.36
N ILE A 12 18.29 12.65 16.09
CA ILE A 12 18.94 11.42 15.64
C ILE A 12 20.31 11.38 16.32
N LEU A 13 20.55 10.31 17.09
CA LEU A 13 21.66 10.14 18.02
C LEU A 13 23.04 10.21 17.34
N VAL A 14 23.97 10.89 18.00
CA VAL A 14 25.42 10.72 17.80
C VAL A 14 26.12 10.33 19.10
N LEU A 15 27.13 9.49 18.90
CA LEU A 15 28.09 8.93 19.83
C LEU A 15 28.42 9.75 21.08
N SER A 16 28.48 9.01 22.19
CA SER A 16 29.12 9.40 23.42
C SER A 16 30.66 9.36 23.36
N LEU A 17 31.26 10.45 23.86
CA LEU A 17 32.66 10.65 24.27
C LEU A 17 33.41 9.39 24.75
N SER A 18 34.60 9.14 24.20
CA SER A 18 35.71 8.51 24.93
C SER A 18 37.07 9.09 24.53
N LEU A 19 37.66 9.87 25.45
CA LEU A 19 39.07 10.28 25.41
C LEU A 19 40.00 9.05 25.43
N MET A 20 40.81 8.84 24.39
CA MET A 20 42.00 8.00 24.51
C MET A 20 43.21 8.52 23.73
N THR A 21 44.30 8.64 24.47
CA THR A 21 45.61 9.17 24.13
C THR A 21 46.40 8.32 23.12
N CYS A 22 47.05 9.00 22.17
CA CYS A 22 48.04 8.50 21.21
C CYS A 22 49.11 7.53 21.76
N ALA A 23 49.42 6.46 21.00
CA ALA A 23 50.76 5.86 20.93
C ALA A 23 51.00 5.03 19.64
N SER A 24 51.55 5.68 18.62
CA SER A 24 52.64 5.23 17.72
C SER A 24 52.64 3.83 17.08
N GLY A 25 52.42 3.80 15.75
CA GLY A 25 53.40 3.39 14.73
C GLY A 25 53.54 1.90 14.35
N THR A 26 53.40 1.56 13.07
CA THR A 26 54.52 1.24 12.12
C THR A 26 53.97 0.74 10.77
N GLN A 27 54.50 1.30 9.67
CA GLN A 27 54.31 0.90 8.25
C GLN A 27 54.67 -0.57 7.96
N MET A 28 54.05 -1.20 6.94
CA MET A 28 54.80 -1.90 5.87
C MET A 28 53.97 -2.34 4.63
N SER A 29 54.30 -1.70 3.50
CA SER A 29 54.41 -2.12 2.09
C SER A 29 53.91 -3.47 1.54
N ARG A 30 53.07 -3.35 0.50
CA ARG A 30 52.94 -4.09 -0.80
C ARG A 30 53.79 -5.35 -1.06
N LEU A 31 53.18 -6.36 -1.70
CA LEU A 31 53.65 -6.98 -2.97
C LEU A 31 52.63 -7.95 -3.62
N ARG A 32 52.52 -7.86 -4.96
CA ARG A 32 51.71 -8.66 -5.91
C ARG A 32 52.25 -10.10 -6.08
N THR A 33 51.41 -11.03 -6.57
CA THR A 33 51.57 -11.75 -7.88
C THR A 33 50.48 -12.82 -8.14
N HIS A 34 49.93 -12.85 -9.37
CA HIS A 34 49.19 -13.98 -9.99
C HIS A 34 50.13 -15.13 -10.41
N PRO A 35 49.61 -16.33 -10.81
CA PRO A 35 49.34 -16.61 -12.24
C PRO A 35 48.09 -17.50 -12.53
N ALA A 36 47.81 -17.71 -13.83
CA ALA A 36 46.54 -18.12 -14.45
C ALA A 36 46.47 -19.55 -15.05
N ALA A 37 45.22 -20.02 -15.29
CA ALA A 37 44.66 -20.88 -16.38
C ALA A 37 45.07 -22.39 -16.45
N PRO A 38 44.39 -23.32 -17.20
CA PRO A 38 43.46 -23.08 -18.34
C PRO A 38 42.27 -24.07 -18.63
N ASP A 39 41.34 -23.58 -19.47
CA ASP A 39 40.61 -24.12 -20.66
C ASP A 39 39.56 -25.28 -20.76
N THR A 40 38.56 -24.95 -21.61
CA THR A 40 37.73 -25.74 -22.57
C THR A 40 36.51 -26.59 -22.15
N THR A 41 35.31 -26.23 -22.64
CA THR A 41 34.53 -26.93 -23.72
C THR A 41 33.13 -26.31 -23.92
N SER A 42 32.57 -26.48 -25.13
CA SER A 42 31.30 -25.96 -25.69
C SER A 42 30.67 -27.08 -26.54
N PRO A 43 29.45 -26.97 -27.11
CA PRO A 43 28.12 -26.55 -26.63
C PRO A 43 27.10 -27.73 -26.73
N ASP A 44 25.86 -27.63 -26.25
CA ASP A 44 24.69 -28.37 -26.81
C ASP A 44 23.34 -27.87 -26.23
N ASP A 45 22.40 -27.60 -27.16
CA ASP A 45 20.93 -27.58 -27.08
C ASP A 45 20.18 -26.96 -25.88
N VAL A 46 19.73 -25.71 -26.07
CA VAL A 46 18.70 -25.06 -25.25
C VAL A 46 17.30 -25.55 -25.69
N TYR A 47 16.72 -26.46 -24.92
CA TYR A 47 15.27 -26.64 -24.88
C TYR A 47 14.66 -25.43 -24.17
N LEU A 48 13.78 -24.66 -24.83
CA LEU A 48 12.89 -23.73 -24.14
C LEU A 48 11.83 -24.55 -23.38
N PRO A 49 11.77 -24.52 -22.03
CA PRO A 49 10.55 -24.87 -21.35
C PRO A 49 9.60 -23.68 -21.48
N LEU A 50 8.43 -23.91 -22.06
CA LEU A 50 7.31 -22.98 -21.99
C LEU A 50 6.86 -22.92 -20.52
N VAL A 51 7.45 -22.00 -19.74
CA VAL A 51 7.03 -21.76 -18.36
C VAL A 51 5.77 -20.90 -18.38
N LEU A 52 4.62 -21.54 -18.13
CA LEU A 52 3.38 -20.86 -17.78
C LEU A 52 3.61 -20.04 -16.51
N ARG A 53 3.58 -18.71 -16.63
CA ARG A 53 3.54 -17.77 -15.50
C ARG A 53 2.26 -18.02 -14.70
N ALA A 54 2.39 -18.48 -13.45
CA ALA A 54 1.33 -18.37 -12.47
C ALA A 54 1.22 -16.89 -12.02
N GLY A 55 0.01 -16.34 -12.02
CA GLY A 55 -0.28 -14.97 -11.61
C GLY A 55 -0.21 -14.76 -10.08
N PRO A 56 -0.38 -13.52 -9.59
CA PRO A 56 -0.39 -13.20 -8.16
C PRO A 56 -1.48 -13.97 -7.41
N LEU A 57 -1.21 -14.34 -6.15
CA LEU A 57 -2.19 -15.01 -5.30
C LEU A 57 -3.35 -14.05 -4.95
N PRO A 58 -4.62 -14.48 -5.09
CA PRO A 58 -5.79 -13.69 -4.76
C PRO A 58 -5.87 -13.30 -3.25
N GLN A 59 -6.46 -12.15 -2.90
CA GLN A 59 -6.90 -11.85 -1.51
C GLN A 59 -7.91 -12.92 -1.05
N SER A 60 -7.94 -13.36 0.21
CA SER A 60 -8.89 -14.40 0.65
C SER A 60 -10.35 -14.00 0.35
N PRO A 61 -11.18 -14.86 -0.27
CA PRO A 61 -12.58 -14.56 -0.58
C PRO A 61 -13.41 -14.13 0.65
N PRO A 62 -14.52 -13.40 0.46
CA PRO A 62 -15.54 -13.28 1.49
C PRO A 62 -16.08 -14.68 1.86
N GLN A 63 -16.43 -14.88 3.13
CA GLN A 63 -16.90 -16.16 3.63
C GLN A 63 -18.30 -16.07 4.23
N ILE A 64 -19.13 -17.08 3.99
CA ILE A 64 -20.42 -17.27 4.65
C ILE A 64 -20.42 -18.69 5.23
N ALA A 65 -20.68 -18.81 6.53
CA ALA A 65 -20.73 -20.09 7.24
C ALA A 65 -19.53 -21.03 7.01
N GLY A 66 -18.33 -20.47 6.79
CA GLY A 66 -17.09 -21.22 6.53
C GLY A 66 -16.80 -21.52 5.06
N CYS A 67 -17.70 -21.16 4.14
CA CYS A 67 -17.51 -21.29 2.70
C CYS A 67 -17.01 -19.99 2.09
N ASP A 68 -15.96 -20.06 1.29
CA ASP A 68 -15.59 -18.98 0.36
C ASP A 68 -16.74 -18.74 -0.63
N VAL A 69 -17.14 -17.49 -0.80
CA VAL A 69 -18.14 -17.08 -1.78
C VAL A 69 -17.43 -16.74 -3.08
N PHE A 70 -17.31 -17.76 -3.93
CA PHE A 70 -16.51 -17.79 -5.14
C PHE A 70 -14.99 -17.74 -4.91
N PRO A 71 -14.20 -18.27 -5.86
CA PRO A 71 -12.76 -18.03 -5.89
C PRO A 71 -12.44 -16.54 -5.84
N ALA A 72 -11.29 -16.17 -5.29
CA ALA A 72 -10.95 -14.77 -5.17
C ALA A 72 -10.52 -14.11 -6.49
N ASP A 73 -10.24 -14.90 -7.52
CA ASP A 73 -10.12 -14.44 -8.91
C ASP A 73 -11.47 -14.41 -9.65
N ASN A 74 -12.59 -14.52 -8.94
CA ASN A 74 -13.93 -14.37 -9.53
C ASN A 74 -14.30 -12.89 -9.70
N ILE A 75 -15.04 -12.55 -10.76
CA ILE A 75 -15.53 -11.20 -11.06
C ILE A 75 -16.33 -10.52 -9.92
N TRP A 76 -16.92 -11.30 -9.01
CA TRP A 76 -17.53 -10.77 -7.79
C TRP A 76 -16.50 -10.21 -6.80
N ASN A 77 -15.31 -10.81 -6.73
CA ASN A 77 -14.29 -10.57 -5.70
C ASN A 77 -13.11 -9.71 -6.21
N VAL A 78 -13.17 -9.22 -7.45
CA VAL A 78 -12.11 -8.35 -8.02
C VAL A 78 -12.50 -6.87 -7.98
N PRO A 79 -11.54 -5.98 -7.67
CA PRO A 79 -11.76 -4.55 -7.66
C PRO A 79 -11.91 -3.98 -9.09
N VAL A 80 -12.66 -2.89 -9.20
CA VAL A 80 -13.01 -2.20 -10.46
C VAL A 80 -12.78 -0.69 -10.39
N ASP A 81 -12.26 -0.17 -9.28
CA ASP A 81 -11.95 1.24 -9.01
C ASP A 81 -10.93 1.85 -9.96
N THR A 82 -10.13 1.01 -10.63
CA THR A 82 -9.11 1.44 -11.60
C THR A 82 -9.52 1.25 -13.05
N LEU A 83 -10.68 0.63 -13.32
CA LEU A 83 -11.11 0.35 -14.69
C LEU A 83 -11.52 1.63 -15.45
N PRO A 84 -11.38 1.65 -16.78
CA PRO A 84 -11.86 2.78 -17.57
C PRO A 84 -13.38 2.91 -17.46
N VAL A 85 -13.85 4.16 -17.41
CA VAL A 85 -15.26 4.50 -17.51
C VAL A 85 -15.81 4.01 -18.85
N ASP A 86 -17.00 3.42 -18.83
CA ASP A 86 -17.68 2.98 -20.04
C ASP A 86 -18.10 4.20 -20.88
N PRO A 87 -17.86 4.23 -22.20
CA PRO A 87 -18.25 5.35 -23.05
C PRO A 87 -19.74 5.71 -23.01
N ASN A 88 -20.62 4.79 -22.61
CA ASN A 88 -22.06 5.03 -22.47
C ASN A 88 -22.49 5.38 -21.03
N SER A 89 -21.55 5.56 -20.10
CA SER A 89 -21.83 5.81 -18.68
C SER A 89 -22.88 6.90 -18.46
N ASP A 90 -22.71 8.07 -19.07
CA ASP A 90 -23.65 9.20 -18.91
C ASP A 90 -25.07 8.84 -19.39
N ALA A 91 -25.18 8.10 -20.49
CA ALA A 91 -26.47 7.68 -21.02
C ALA A 91 -27.15 6.65 -20.10
N TYR A 92 -26.36 5.70 -19.58
CA TYR A 92 -26.87 4.72 -18.63
C TYR A 92 -27.34 5.39 -17.33
N VAL A 93 -26.51 6.25 -16.73
CA VAL A 93 -26.85 7.00 -15.51
C VAL A 93 -28.12 7.84 -15.72
N ALA A 94 -28.22 8.55 -16.85
CA ALA A 94 -29.43 9.31 -17.19
C ALA A 94 -30.67 8.42 -17.36
N SER A 95 -30.52 7.23 -17.94
CA SER A 95 -31.62 6.29 -18.18
C SER A 95 -32.15 5.62 -16.90
N ILE A 96 -31.26 5.36 -15.94
CA ILE A 96 -31.61 4.82 -14.62
C ILE A 96 -32.21 5.93 -13.76
N GLY A 97 -31.55 7.10 -13.73
CA GLY A 97 -32.00 8.31 -13.07
C GLY A 97 -30.85 9.02 -12.34
N ALA A 98 -30.30 10.08 -12.92
CA ALA A 98 -29.16 10.80 -12.33
C ALA A 98 -29.48 11.41 -10.95
N ASP A 99 -30.66 12.00 -10.77
CA ASP A 99 -31.07 12.61 -9.50
C ASP A 99 -31.74 11.61 -8.53
N ALA A 100 -31.97 10.36 -8.98
CA ALA A 100 -32.57 9.35 -8.14
C ALA A 100 -31.59 8.94 -7.03
N PRO A 101 -32.06 8.81 -5.77
CA PRO A 101 -31.21 8.41 -4.67
C PRO A 101 -30.85 6.93 -4.77
N LEU A 102 -29.66 6.57 -4.28
CA LEU A 102 -29.35 5.19 -3.92
C LEU A 102 -30.34 4.73 -2.84
N HIS A 103 -30.99 3.60 -3.09
CA HIS A 103 -32.04 3.08 -2.21
C HIS A 103 -31.56 1.79 -1.53
N PRO A 104 -31.48 1.75 -0.19
CA PRO A 104 -31.27 0.50 0.53
C PRO A 104 -32.56 -0.33 0.52
N ASP A 105 -32.52 -1.49 -0.11
CA ASP A 105 -33.58 -2.48 -0.14
C ASP A 105 -33.28 -3.61 0.86
N PHE A 106 -32.93 -3.22 2.09
CA PHE A 106 -32.61 -4.09 3.23
C PHE A 106 -32.64 -3.30 4.54
N GLY A 107 -32.82 -4.00 5.67
CA GLY A 107 -32.87 -3.38 7.00
C GLY A 107 -33.26 -4.36 8.11
N SER A 108 -33.68 -3.83 9.24
CA SER A 108 -34.20 -4.56 10.40
C SER A 108 -35.72 -4.67 10.38
N GLY A 109 -36.26 -5.77 10.92
CA GLY A 109 -37.70 -6.00 11.04
C GLY A 109 -38.44 -6.22 9.72
N ASP A 110 -39.74 -5.87 9.72
CA ASP A 110 -40.67 -6.10 8.61
C ASP A 110 -41.16 -4.79 7.96
N TRP A 111 -41.48 -4.84 6.65
CA TRP A 111 -42.13 -3.75 5.95
C TRP A 111 -43.35 -4.16 5.10
N PRO A 112 -44.53 -3.55 5.32
CA PRO A 112 -44.87 -2.64 6.43
C PRO A 112 -44.77 -3.35 7.80
N PRO A 113 -44.60 -2.61 8.91
CA PRO A 113 -44.44 -3.22 10.24
C PRO A 113 -45.58 -4.18 10.60
N GLY A 114 -45.23 -5.40 11.00
CA GLY A 114 -46.17 -6.47 11.36
C GLY A 114 -46.75 -7.26 10.18
N SER A 115 -46.20 -7.09 8.98
CA SER A 115 -46.56 -7.87 7.79
C SER A 115 -46.01 -9.30 7.79
N GLY A 116 -44.94 -9.56 8.56
CA GLY A 116 -44.15 -10.79 8.42
C GLY A 116 -43.32 -10.81 7.14
N SER A 117 -43.02 -9.63 6.56
CA SER A 117 -42.21 -9.43 5.36
C SER A 117 -40.87 -8.78 5.74
N PRO A 118 -39.80 -9.56 5.99
CA PRO A 118 -38.50 -9.02 6.36
C PRO A 118 -37.96 -8.02 5.32
N ILE A 119 -37.28 -6.97 5.77
CA ILE A 119 -36.69 -5.95 4.89
C ILE A 119 -35.37 -6.48 4.30
N GLY A 120 -35.42 -6.95 3.06
CA GLY A 120 -34.29 -7.49 2.31
C GLY A 120 -34.48 -8.96 1.92
N ILE A 121 -33.42 -9.60 1.44
CA ILE A 121 -33.47 -10.98 0.93
C ILE A 121 -32.82 -11.92 1.94
N PRO A 122 -33.58 -12.76 2.65
CA PRO A 122 -33.02 -13.67 3.64
C PRO A 122 -32.45 -14.94 2.99
N TYR A 123 -31.61 -15.66 3.73
CA TYR A 123 -31.05 -16.94 3.29
C TYR A 123 -31.01 -17.95 4.44
N ALA A 124 -30.98 -19.24 4.10
CA ALA A 124 -30.79 -20.34 5.04
C ALA A 124 -29.41 -20.99 4.87
N VAL A 125 -28.85 -21.50 5.97
CA VAL A 125 -27.65 -22.34 5.96
C VAL A 125 -28.03 -23.74 6.39
N VAL A 126 -27.69 -24.74 5.57
CA VAL A 126 -28.02 -26.15 5.80
C VAL A 126 -26.75 -27.02 5.73
N PRO A 127 -26.71 -28.17 6.42
CA PRO A 127 -25.65 -29.16 6.20
C PRO A 127 -25.90 -29.98 4.92
N ASP A 128 -24.88 -30.70 4.44
CA ASP A 128 -24.98 -31.64 3.30
C ASP A 128 -26.04 -32.73 3.50
N THR A 129 -26.31 -33.07 4.77
CA THR A 129 -27.33 -34.05 5.17
C THR A 129 -28.77 -33.55 5.00
N GLN A 130 -29.01 -32.28 4.64
CA GLN A 130 -30.35 -31.75 4.38
C GLN A 130 -30.95 -32.44 3.15
N PRO A 131 -32.11 -33.13 3.28
CA PRO A 131 -32.71 -33.83 2.15
C PRO A 131 -33.09 -32.88 1.00
N GLY A 132 -32.68 -33.24 -0.22
CA GLY A 132 -33.09 -32.55 -1.43
C GLY A 132 -34.56 -32.81 -1.78
N ILE A 133 -35.27 -31.76 -2.18
CA ILE A 133 -36.66 -31.77 -2.63
C ILE A 133 -36.72 -31.52 -4.13
N THR A 134 -37.65 -32.20 -4.81
CA THR A 134 -37.91 -31.96 -6.23
C THR A 134 -38.66 -30.65 -6.40
N VAL A 135 -38.18 -29.82 -7.34
CA VAL A 135 -38.79 -28.54 -7.70
C VAL A 135 -39.22 -28.60 -9.16
N THR A 136 -40.39 -28.06 -9.47
CA THR A 136 -40.86 -27.86 -10.86
C THR A 136 -40.76 -26.38 -11.23
N PHE A 137 -40.50 -26.08 -12.50
CA PHE A 137 -40.20 -24.73 -12.96
C PHE A 137 -41.11 -24.25 -14.07
N ASP A 138 -41.45 -22.95 -14.06
CA ASP A 138 -42.02 -22.27 -15.22
C ASP A 138 -40.98 -22.15 -16.35
N TYR A 139 -39.76 -21.72 -16.01
CA TYR A 139 -38.61 -21.60 -16.92
C TYR A 139 -37.70 -22.84 -16.84
N ALA A 140 -38.27 -24.02 -17.05
CA ALA A 140 -37.57 -25.29 -16.86
C ALA A 140 -36.38 -25.49 -17.82
N ASP A 141 -36.41 -24.90 -19.01
CA ASP A 141 -35.34 -24.94 -20.01
C ASP A 141 -34.17 -23.99 -19.71
N GLU A 142 -34.32 -23.12 -18.70
CA GLU A 142 -33.31 -22.20 -18.19
C GLU A 142 -33.00 -22.40 -16.70
N SER A 143 -33.51 -23.49 -16.10
CA SER A 143 -33.35 -23.81 -14.67
C SER A 143 -32.54 -25.09 -14.46
N ASP A 144 -31.84 -25.16 -13.33
CA ASP A 144 -31.20 -26.40 -12.91
C ASP A 144 -32.26 -27.36 -12.33
N PRO A 145 -32.27 -28.65 -12.72
CA PRO A 145 -33.34 -29.58 -12.33
C PRO A 145 -33.34 -29.97 -10.84
N GLY A 146 -32.28 -29.64 -10.09
CA GLY A 146 -32.13 -30.00 -8.69
C GLY A 146 -31.63 -31.44 -8.46
N PRO A 147 -31.91 -32.04 -7.28
CA PRO A 147 -32.83 -31.57 -6.23
C PRO A 147 -32.30 -30.35 -5.43
N TYR A 148 -33.20 -29.68 -4.68
CA TYR A 148 -32.89 -28.49 -3.88
C TYR A 148 -33.03 -28.78 -2.37
N PRO A 149 -32.04 -28.45 -1.52
CA PRO A 149 -32.06 -28.77 -0.09
C PRO A 149 -32.91 -27.77 0.73
N ILE A 150 -34.18 -27.60 0.35
CA ILE A 150 -35.09 -26.65 0.99
C ILE A 150 -35.38 -27.13 2.43
N PRO A 151 -35.04 -26.36 3.48
CA PRO A 151 -35.35 -26.72 4.86
C PRO A 151 -36.87 -26.66 5.11
N PRO A 152 -37.41 -27.28 6.19
CA PRO A 152 -38.85 -27.32 6.44
C PRO A 152 -39.54 -25.96 6.61
N ASP A 153 -38.79 -24.95 7.06
CA ASP A 153 -39.25 -23.57 7.25
C ASP A 153 -38.25 -22.62 6.57
N PRO A 154 -38.23 -22.58 5.23
CA PRO A 154 -37.26 -21.76 4.52
C PRO A 154 -37.65 -20.28 4.66
N PRO A 155 -36.67 -19.39 4.89
CA PRO A 155 -36.94 -17.98 4.81
C PRO A 155 -37.29 -17.61 3.35
N ILE A 156 -38.36 -16.84 3.19
CA ILE A 156 -38.87 -16.40 1.88
C ILE A 156 -38.83 -14.87 1.87
N GLU A 157 -38.28 -14.28 0.82
CA GLU A 157 -38.34 -12.82 0.63
C GLU A 157 -39.80 -12.33 0.61
N GLY A 158 -40.08 -11.27 1.39
CA GLY A 158 -41.44 -10.78 1.62
C GLY A 158 -42.31 -11.69 2.48
N GLY A 159 -41.79 -12.83 2.94
CA GLY A 159 -42.47 -13.77 3.81
C GLY A 159 -43.39 -14.77 3.09
N PRO A 160 -43.91 -15.79 3.80
CA PRO A 160 -44.67 -16.88 3.17
C PRO A 160 -45.97 -16.46 2.47
N GLN A 161 -46.51 -15.29 2.81
CA GLN A 161 -47.77 -14.75 2.27
C GLN A 161 -47.57 -13.68 1.19
N SER A 162 -46.33 -13.32 0.83
CA SER A 162 -46.09 -12.34 -0.23
C SER A 162 -46.53 -12.85 -1.59
N ASP A 163 -46.89 -11.93 -2.48
CA ASP A 163 -47.19 -12.15 -3.89
C ASP A 163 -46.11 -11.56 -4.83
N GLY A 164 -44.98 -11.12 -4.25
CA GLY A 164 -43.80 -10.62 -4.96
C GLY A 164 -42.84 -11.73 -5.40
N ASP A 165 -41.54 -11.41 -5.44
CA ASP A 165 -40.52 -12.27 -6.04
C ASP A 165 -40.28 -13.58 -5.27
N ARG A 166 -40.46 -13.58 -3.95
CA ARG A 166 -40.43 -14.79 -3.11
C ARG A 166 -39.16 -15.63 -3.30
N HIS A 167 -38.01 -14.97 -3.28
CA HIS A 167 -36.74 -15.67 -3.35
C HIS A 167 -36.53 -16.60 -2.16
N ILE A 168 -35.97 -17.79 -2.43
CA ILE A 168 -35.43 -18.70 -1.41
C ILE A 168 -33.95 -18.93 -1.75
N LEU A 169 -33.07 -18.48 -0.85
CA LEU A 169 -31.62 -18.66 -0.97
C LEU A 169 -31.13 -19.65 0.08
N ILE A 170 -30.41 -20.69 -0.33
CA ILE A 170 -29.94 -21.77 0.56
C ILE A 170 -28.46 -22.01 0.31
N LEU A 171 -27.64 -21.88 1.35
CA LEU A 171 -26.23 -22.25 1.35
C LEU A 171 -26.06 -23.61 2.03
N ASP A 172 -25.58 -24.59 1.27
CA ASP A 172 -24.99 -25.80 1.83
C ASP A 172 -23.57 -25.47 2.32
N ARG A 173 -23.36 -25.50 3.64
CA ARG A 173 -22.08 -25.10 4.24
C ARG A 173 -20.99 -26.17 4.18
N ASP A 174 -21.36 -27.42 3.95
CA ASP A 174 -20.41 -28.53 3.96
C ASP A 174 -19.87 -28.75 2.54
N ASP A 175 -20.74 -28.61 1.53
CA ASP A 175 -20.34 -28.69 0.12
C ASP A 175 -20.04 -27.33 -0.54
N CYS A 176 -20.36 -26.20 0.12
CA CYS A 176 -20.23 -24.85 -0.42
C CYS A 176 -20.97 -24.64 -1.75
N VAL A 177 -22.22 -25.09 -1.79
CA VAL A 177 -23.13 -24.95 -2.94
C VAL A 177 -24.28 -24.02 -2.56
N LEU A 178 -24.54 -23.05 -3.42
CA LEU A 178 -25.61 -22.09 -3.28
C LEU A 178 -26.77 -22.48 -4.21
N TYR A 179 -27.96 -22.59 -3.63
CA TYR A 179 -29.20 -22.88 -4.33
C TYR A 179 -30.12 -21.68 -4.21
N GLU A 180 -30.63 -21.19 -5.34
CA GLU A 180 -31.51 -20.03 -5.38
C GLU A 180 -32.74 -20.32 -6.23
N LEU A 181 -33.91 -19.94 -5.70
CA LEU A 181 -35.20 -20.11 -6.35
C LEU A 181 -35.90 -18.75 -6.44
N PHE A 182 -36.50 -18.48 -7.59
CA PHE A 182 -37.40 -17.33 -7.78
C PHE A 182 -38.85 -17.81 -7.81
N TYR A 183 -39.75 -17.01 -7.22
CA TYR A 183 -41.18 -17.23 -7.19
C TYR A 183 -41.58 -18.60 -6.64
N ALA A 184 -41.00 -18.99 -5.49
CA ALA A 184 -41.11 -20.33 -4.93
C ALA A 184 -42.38 -20.53 -4.07
N TRP A 185 -43.08 -21.64 -4.32
CA TRP A 185 -44.33 -22.03 -3.67
C TRP A 185 -44.33 -23.52 -3.25
N PRO A 186 -44.63 -23.82 -1.98
CA PRO A 186 -44.77 -25.20 -1.53
C PRO A 186 -46.04 -25.83 -2.13
N GLN A 187 -45.96 -27.11 -2.48
CA GLN A 187 -47.09 -27.88 -3.00
C GLN A 187 -47.69 -28.80 -1.92
N PRO A 188 -48.98 -29.19 -2.03
CA PRO A 188 -49.65 -30.04 -1.04
C PRO A 188 -49.01 -31.43 -0.85
N ASP A 189 -48.24 -31.91 -1.81
CA ASP A 189 -47.56 -33.21 -1.79
C ASP A 189 -46.13 -33.17 -1.21
N GLY A 190 -45.68 -32.00 -0.76
CA GLY A 190 -44.35 -31.78 -0.20
C GLY A 190 -43.28 -31.43 -1.23
N THR A 191 -43.62 -31.32 -2.51
CA THR A 191 -42.75 -30.76 -3.55
C THR A 191 -42.83 -29.24 -3.58
N TRP A 192 -42.02 -28.60 -4.43
CA TRP A 192 -42.08 -27.15 -4.65
C TRP A 192 -42.28 -26.82 -6.13
N HIS A 193 -42.89 -25.68 -6.39
CA HIS A 193 -42.97 -25.08 -7.70
C HIS A 193 -42.33 -23.69 -7.64
N ALA A 194 -41.52 -23.33 -8.63
CA ALA A 194 -40.81 -22.07 -8.70
C ALA A 194 -40.86 -21.51 -10.12
N GLY A 195 -40.67 -20.21 -10.29
CA GLY A 195 -40.48 -19.63 -11.61
C GLY A 195 -39.21 -20.17 -12.27
N SER A 196 -38.08 -20.01 -11.58
CA SER A 196 -36.78 -20.52 -11.99
C SER A 196 -35.97 -21.03 -10.81
N GLY A 197 -34.93 -21.83 -11.11
CA GLY A 197 -33.99 -22.34 -10.12
C GLY A 197 -32.56 -22.34 -10.64
N ALA A 198 -31.64 -21.95 -9.77
CA ALA A 198 -30.21 -21.88 -10.07
C ALA A 198 -29.36 -22.51 -8.98
N ILE A 199 -28.33 -23.24 -9.39
CA ILE A 199 -27.35 -23.88 -8.49
C ILE A 199 -25.97 -23.34 -8.86
N PHE A 200 -25.24 -22.85 -7.86
CA PHE A 200 -23.90 -22.30 -8.01
C PHE A 200 -22.93 -23.04 -7.09
N ASP A 201 -21.88 -23.60 -7.68
CA ASP A 201 -20.74 -24.09 -6.91
C ASP A 201 -19.86 -22.88 -6.52
N LEU A 202 -19.86 -22.52 -5.24
CA LEU A 202 -19.10 -21.37 -4.74
C LEU A 202 -17.58 -21.62 -4.74
N LYS A 203 -17.13 -22.83 -5.06
CA LYS A 203 -15.70 -23.14 -5.25
C LYS A 203 -15.26 -22.95 -6.71
N SER A 204 -16.18 -22.55 -7.59
CA SER A 204 -15.97 -22.53 -9.03
C SER A 204 -16.12 -21.15 -9.65
N ASN A 205 -15.43 -20.94 -10.78
CA ASN A 205 -15.62 -19.80 -11.67
C ASN A 205 -16.61 -20.12 -12.82
N ALA A 206 -17.33 -21.25 -12.77
CA ALA A 206 -18.30 -21.58 -13.81
C ALA A 206 -19.46 -20.58 -13.85
N LEU A 207 -19.77 -20.07 -15.04
CA LEU A 207 -20.99 -19.33 -15.29
C LEU A 207 -22.13 -20.27 -15.68
N ARG A 208 -23.38 -19.82 -15.49
CA ARG A 208 -24.56 -20.50 -16.05
C ARG A 208 -24.46 -20.59 -17.58
N PRO A 209 -25.18 -21.53 -18.23
CA PRO A 209 -25.26 -21.56 -19.69
C PRO A 209 -25.67 -20.19 -20.27
N ALA A 210 -25.12 -19.84 -21.44
CA ALA A 210 -25.46 -18.57 -22.08
C ALA A 210 -26.94 -18.56 -22.47
N GLY A 211 -27.63 -17.47 -22.15
CA GLY A 211 -29.06 -17.33 -22.37
C GLY A 211 -29.94 -17.92 -21.26
N TRP A 212 -29.37 -18.49 -20.18
CA TRP A 212 -30.17 -18.96 -19.05
C TRP A 212 -30.32 -17.87 -18.00
N THR A 213 -31.55 -17.61 -17.57
CA THR A 213 -31.85 -16.85 -16.35
C THR A 213 -31.38 -17.59 -15.09
N SER A 214 -31.45 -16.94 -13.93
CA SER A 214 -31.33 -17.55 -12.60
C SER A 214 -32.54 -17.15 -11.74
N ALA A 215 -32.39 -17.20 -10.42
CA ALA A 215 -33.31 -16.51 -9.52
C ALA A 215 -33.24 -14.97 -9.68
N ASP A 216 -32.13 -14.44 -10.20
CA ASP A 216 -31.98 -13.03 -10.62
C ASP A 216 -32.08 -12.95 -12.16
N ALA A 217 -32.68 -11.90 -12.72
CA ALA A 217 -32.99 -11.92 -14.15
C ALA A 217 -31.77 -11.89 -15.09
N ALA A 218 -30.61 -11.43 -14.61
CA ALA A 218 -29.35 -11.42 -15.36
C ALA A 218 -28.68 -12.80 -15.51
N GLY A 219 -29.20 -13.85 -14.86
CA GLY A 219 -28.51 -15.14 -14.78
C GLY A 219 -27.33 -15.13 -13.78
N LEU A 220 -27.37 -14.20 -12.82
CA LEU A 220 -26.37 -14.01 -11.76
C LEU A 220 -26.88 -14.57 -10.43
N PRO A 221 -26.00 -14.93 -9.48
CA PRO A 221 -26.41 -15.30 -8.13
C PRO A 221 -26.80 -14.07 -7.30
N ILE A 222 -27.78 -14.21 -6.41
CA ILE A 222 -28.29 -13.13 -5.54
C ILE A 222 -27.42 -12.99 -4.28
N LEU A 223 -27.25 -14.07 -3.50
CA LEU A 223 -26.57 -14.04 -2.19
C LEU A 223 -25.17 -13.38 -2.23
N PRO A 224 -24.32 -13.66 -3.25
CA PRO A 224 -23.00 -13.04 -3.36
C PRO A 224 -23.04 -11.53 -3.55
N GLY A 225 -24.15 -10.97 -4.05
CA GLY A 225 -24.33 -9.54 -4.27
C GLY A 225 -25.01 -8.79 -3.11
N LEU A 226 -25.41 -9.47 -2.04
CA LEU A 226 -26.12 -8.86 -0.92
C LEU A 226 -25.17 -8.19 0.07
N VAL A 227 -25.54 -7.00 0.55
CA VAL A 227 -24.92 -6.38 1.74
C VAL A 227 -25.26 -7.22 2.98
N ARG A 228 -24.26 -7.60 3.79
CA ARG A 228 -24.46 -8.32 5.05
C ARG A 228 -23.94 -7.53 6.24
N TYR A 229 -24.68 -7.57 7.34
CA TYR A 229 -24.33 -6.83 8.55
C TYR A 229 -22.97 -7.23 9.10
N ASP A 230 -22.64 -8.53 9.10
CA ASP A 230 -21.38 -9.02 9.66
C ASP A 230 -20.15 -8.49 8.90
N GLU A 231 -20.26 -8.23 7.60
CA GLU A 231 -19.17 -7.63 6.81
C GLU A 231 -19.04 -6.13 7.11
N VAL A 232 -20.17 -5.43 7.28
CA VAL A 232 -20.16 -4.02 7.70
C VAL A 232 -19.57 -3.87 9.10
N ALA A 233 -19.97 -4.73 10.03
CA ALA A 233 -19.42 -4.78 11.38
C ALA A 233 -17.93 -5.16 11.41
N ALA A 234 -17.48 -6.00 10.47
CA ALA A 234 -16.06 -6.33 10.29
C ALA A 234 -15.25 -5.20 9.61
N GLY A 235 -15.90 -4.15 9.09
CA GLY A 235 -15.27 -2.96 8.55
C GLY A 235 -14.94 -3.00 7.05
N GLU A 236 -15.21 -4.10 6.34
CA GLU A 236 -14.98 -4.22 4.90
C GLU A 236 -15.95 -5.23 4.24
N ILE A 237 -16.57 -4.80 3.13
CA ILE A 237 -17.23 -5.69 2.17
C ILE A 237 -16.26 -5.91 0.99
N ARG A 238 -15.96 -7.18 0.69
CA ARG A 238 -14.89 -7.58 -0.24
C ARG A 238 -15.39 -8.10 -1.60
N HIS A 239 -16.61 -7.75 -1.97
CA HIS A 239 -17.24 -8.18 -3.22
C HIS A 239 -18.11 -7.06 -3.82
N ALA A 240 -18.49 -7.25 -5.09
CA ALA A 240 -19.45 -6.40 -5.78
C ALA A 240 -20.85 -6.55 -5.15
N LEU A 241 -21.62 -5.47 -5.14
CA LEU A 241 -23.03 -5.53 -4.75
C LEU A 241 -23.93 -5.80 -5.98
N ARG A 242 -25.15 -6.30 -5.77
CA ARG A 242 -26.18 -6.29 -6.82
C ARG A 242 -27.02 -5.03 -6.75
N PHE A 243 -27.54 -4.60 -7.89
CA PHE A 243 -28.54 -3.53 -7.92
C PHE A 243 -29.52 -3.68 -9.10
N THR A 244 -30.60 -2.90 -9.06
CA THR A 244 -31.62 -2.88 -10.12
C THR A 244 -31.75 -1.54 -10.86
N ALA A 245 -32.32 -1.59 -12.06
CA ALA A 245 -32.62 -0.42 -12.88
C ALA A 245 -34.05 -0.48 -13.45
N PRO A 246 -34.74 0.65 -13.69
CA PRO A 246 -36.12 0.62 -14.18
C PRO A 246 -36.26 0.06 -15.59
N ARG A 247 -35.23 0.22 -16.42
CA ARG A 247 -35.21 -0.21 -17.82
C ARG A 247 -33.81 -0.66 -18.22
N THR A 248 -33.73 -1.86 -18.75
CA THR A 248 -32.50 -2.45 -19.30
C THR A 248 -32.64 -2.72 -20.78
N ARG A 249 -31.51 -2.93 -21.45
CA ARG A 249 -31.47 -3.32 -22.86
C ARG A 249 -31.70 -4.83 -23.00
N ARG A 250 -32.26 -5.27 -24.14
CA ARG A 250 -32.31 -6.66 -24.62
C ARG A 250 -30.91 -7.15 -25.00
N ALA A 251 -30.02 -7.12 -24.03
CA ALA A 251 -28.62 -7.48 -24.13
C ALA A 251 -28.06 -7.68 -22.72
N TYR A 252 -27.05 -8.52 -22.63
CA TYR A 252 -26.24 -8.68 -21.43
C TYR A 252 -24.76 -8.61 -21.79
N VAL A 253 -23.94 -8.27 -20.80
CA VAL A 253 -22.48 -8.27 -20.90
C VAL A 253 -21.91 -9.17 -19.81
N TRP A 254 -20.73 -9.72 -20.05
CA TRP A 254 -20.03 -10.56 -19.08
C TRP A 254 -19.93 -9.84 -17.72
N PRO A 255 -20.25 -10.51 -16.59
CA PRO A 255 -20.49 -11.95 -16.44
C PRO A 255 -21.95 -12.41 -16.58
N ALA A 256 -22.91 -11.51 -16.81
CA ALA A 256 -24.32 -11.89 -16.94
C ALA A 256 -24.56 -12.82 -18.14
N ARG A 257 -25.64 -13.61 -18.05
CA ARG A 257 -25.99 -14.66 -19.02
C ARG A 257 -27.37 -14.45 -19.65
N HIS A 258 -28.16 -13.51 -19.14
CA HIS A 258 -29.52 -13.31 -19.56
C HIS A 258 -29.95 -11.83 -19.51
N PHE A 259 -31.02 -11.47 -20.21
CA PHE A 259 -31.58 -10.11 -20.28
C PHE A 259 -33.07 -10.16 -19.93
N ALA A 260 -33.64 -9.06 -19.43
CA ALA A 260 -35.03 -9.04 -18.95
C ALA A 260 -35.91 -8.00 -19.66
N SER A 261 -35.61 -7.66 -20.92
CA SER A 261 -36.24 -6.52 -21.61
C SER A 261 -36.34 -6.75 -23.12
N GLU A 262 -37.29 -6.05 -23.75
CA GLU A 262 -37.45 -5.97 -25.20
C GLU A 262 -36.80 -4.71 -25.82
N LEU A 263 -36.26 -3.80 -24.99
CA LEU A 263 -35.71 -2.52 -25.44
C LEU A 263 -34.34 -2.71 -26.10
N THR A 264 -34.13 -2.18 -27.31
CA THR A 264 -32.85 -2.35 -28.05
C THR A 264 -31.96 -1.11 -28.07
N ASP A 265 -32.46 0.04 -27.60
CA ASP A 265 -31.72 1.30 -27.59
C ASP A 265 -30.47 1.21 -26.70
N ALA A 266 -29.33 1.67 -27.22
CA ALA A 266 -28.04 1.62 -26.53
C ALA A 266 -27.93 2.56 -25.32
N ARG A 267 -28.89 3.48 -25.13
CA ARG A 267 -28.94 4.33 -23.94
C ARG A 267 -29.31 3.58 -22.66
N TYR A 268 -29.92 2.39 -22.77
CA TYR A 268 -30.25 1.56 -21.61
C TYR A 268 -29.09 0.61 -21.31
N PRO A 269 -28.72 0.43 -20.03
CA PRO A 269 -27.64 -0.49 -19.66
C PRO A 269 -28.03 -1.94 -19.98
N PRO A 270 -27.09 -2.77 -20.48
CA PRO A 270 -27.27 -4.21 -20.54
C PRO A 270 -27.19 -4.84 -19.14
N MET A 271 -27.83 -5.99 -18.94
CA MET A 271 -27.62 -6.79 -17.72
C MET A 271 -26.14 -7.15 -17.56
N GLY A 272 -25.67 -7.20 -16.32
CA GLY A 272 -24.26 -7.40 -15.97
C GLY A 272 -23.37 -6.16 -16.07
N GLN A 273 -23.90 -5.02 -16.55
CA GLN A 273 -23.14 -3.77 -16.56
C GLN A 273 -22.68 -3.43 -15.14
N ARG A 274 -21.38 -3.18 -14.98
CA ARG A 274 -20.77 -2.78 -13.71
C ARG A 274 -20.82 -1.26 -13.55
N PHE A 275 -21.22 -0.80 -12.39
CA PHE A 275 -21.15 0.60 -11.95
C PHE A 275 -20.28 0.70 -10.71
N ARG A 276 -19.59 1.84 -10.52
CA ARG A 276 -18.91 2.16 -9.27
C ARG A 276 -19.30 3.55 -8.80
N LEU A 277 -19.27 3.76 -7.48
CA LEU A 277 -19.30 5.10 -6.91
C LEU A 277 -18.02 5.82 -7.33
N ARG A 278 -18.13 7.04 -7.85
CA ARG A 278 -16.95 7.79 -8.29
C ARG A 278 -15.94 7.91 -7.16
N ILE A 279 -14.66 7.79 -7.52
CA ILE A 279 -13.58 7.82 -6.54
C ILE A 279 -13.51 9.16 -5.80
N ASP A 280 -13.96 10.24 -6.44
CA ASP A 280 -13.97 11.62 -5.91
C ASP A 280 -15.17 11.95 -5.00
N PHE A 281 -16.17 11.06 -4.89
CA PHE A 281 -17.31 11.28 -4.01
C PHE A 281 -16.87 11.25 -2.55
N ASP A 282 -17.01 12.35 -1.81
CA ASP A 282 -16.59 12.41 -0.41
C ASP A 282 -17.52 11.60 0.50
N ILE A 283 -16.94 10.64 1.22
CA ILE A 283 -17.66 9.75 2.15
C ILE A 283 -17.42 10.11 3.62
N SER A 284 -16.57 11.10 3.92
CA SER A 284 -16.16 11.42 5.30
C SER A 284 -17.34 11.87 6.18
N GLY A 285 -18.37 12.46 5.57
CA GLY A 285 -19.59 12.91 6.25
C GLY A 285 -20.68 11.84 6.43
N PHE A 286 -20.35 10.55 6.30
CA PHE A 286 -21.26 9.42 6.51
C PHE A 286 -20.86 8.64 7.77
N SER A 287 -21.79 7.88 8.35
CA SER A 287 -21.51 7.01 9.49
C SER A 287 -20.46 5.95 9.15
N PRO A 288 -19.68 5.44 10.13
CA PRO A 288 -18.68 4.40 9.89
C PRO A 288 -19.22 3.19 9.12
N GLU A 289 -20.43 2.76 9.45
CA GLU A 289 -21.13 1.63 8.83
C GLU A 289 -21.45 1.91 7.36
N VAL A 290 -22.02 3.08 7.06
CA VAL A 290 -22.34 3.48 5.68
C VAL A 290 -21.07 3.68 4.88
N GLN A 291 -20.00 4.21 5.49
CA GLN A 291 -18.71 4.31 4.82
C GLN A 291 -18.15 2.95 4.38
N VAL A 292 -18.41 1.85 5.11
CA VAL A 292 -18.02 0.49 4.65
C VAL A 292 -18.71 0.16 3.33
N ILE A 293 -20.02 0.39 3.24
CA ILE A 293 -20.82 0.14 2.04
C ILE A 293 -20.33 1.03 0.89
N LEU A 294 -20.10 2.33 1.14
CA LEU A 294 -19.63 3.26 0.12
C LEU A 294 -18.20 2.95 -0.36
N ARG A 295 -17.31 2.49 0.53
CA ARG A 295 -15.97 1.98 0.15
C ARG A 295 -16.09 0.77 -0.77
N ALA A 296 -17.00 -0.16 -0.49
CA ALA A 296 -17.24 -1.31 -1.36
C ALA A 296 -17.79 -0.89 -2.73
N LEU A 297 -18.72 0.05 -2.78
CA LEU A 297 -19.24 0.62 -4.02
C LEU A 297 -18.17 1.39 -4.83
N LYS A 298 -17.15 1.97 -4.18
CA LYS A 298 -15.99 2.52 -4.89
C LYS A 298 -15.07 1.42 -5.42
N LYS A 299 -14.67 0.49 -4.56
CA LYS A 299 -13.63 -0.52 -4.81
C LYS A 299 -14.11 -1.64 -5.72
N TYR A 300 -15.22 -2.29 -5.36
CA TYR A 300 -15.79 -3.42 -6.10
C TYR A 300 -16.99 -3.01 -6.96
N GLY A 301 -17.64 -1.89 -6.66
CA GLY A 301 -18.80 -1.44 -7.43
C GLY A 301 -20.02 -2.35 -7.24
N MET A 302 -20.96 -2.26 -8.18
CA MET A 302 -22.19 -3.03 -8.20
C MET A 302 -22.55 -3.48 -9.62
N MET A 303 -23.16 -4.66 -9.72
CA MET A 303 -23.55 -5.29 -10.98
C MET A 303 -25.05 -5.20 -11.18
N LEU A 304 -25.45 -4.75 -12.38
CA LEU A 304 -26.86 -4.66 -12.74
C LEU A 304 -27.43 -6.06 -12.94
N ALA A 305 -28.31 -6.48 -12.04
CA ALA A 305 -28.76 -7.86 -11.95
C ALA A 305 -30.24 -8.05 -12.34
N ASP A 306 -31.08 -7.03 -12.13
CA ASP A 306 -32.50 -7.09 -12.50
C ASP A 306 -33.09 -5.74 -12.93
N ASN A 307 -34.29 -5.79 -13.48
CA ASN A 307 -35.19 -4.67 -13.58
C ASN A 307 -35.85 -4.41 -12.21
N GLY A 308 -35.93 -3.14 -11.81
CA GLY A 308 -36.52 -2.77 -10.53
C GLY A 308 -36.50 -1.26 -10.31
N GLY A 309 -36.47 -0.85 -9.05
CA GLY A 309 -36.32 0.56 -8.70
C GLY A 309 -34.98 1.15 -9.17
N PRO A 310 -34.89 2.46 -9.41
CA PRO A 310 -33.62 3.07 -9.80
C PRO A 310 -32.64 3.06 -8.62
N TRP A 311 -31.48 2.42 -8.82
CA TRP A 311 -30.39 2.37 -7.83
C TRP A 311 -30.78 1.66 -6.53
N PHE A 312 -31.58 0.59 -6.60
CA PHE A 312 -31.90 -0.22 -5.43
C PHE A 312 -30.79 -1.24 -5.23
N ILE A 313 -30.08 -1.15 -4.09
CA ILE A 313 -29.11 -2.15 -3.65
C ILE A 313 -29.75 -3.04 -2.60
N SER A 314 -29.51 -4.35 -2.69
CA SER A 314 -30.14 -5.33 -1.79
C SER A 314 -29.17 -5.83 -0.73
N GLY A 315 -29.73 -6.32 0.38
CA GLY A 315 -28.97 -6.86 1.49
C GLY A 315 -29.78 -7.90 2.28
N VAL A 316 -29.12 -8.51 3.26
CA VAL A 316 -29.73 -9.49 4.15
C VAL A 316 -30.45 -8.78 5.30
N PRO A 317 -31.70 -9.16 5.64
CA PRO A 317 -32.40 -8.65 6.81
C PRO A 317 -31.62 -8.97 8.09
N ASP A 318 -31.46 -7.98 8.96
CA ASP A 318 -30.77 -8.15 10.25
C ASP A 318 -31.28 -7.13 11.27
N GLU A 319 -31.65 -7.60 12.47
CA GLU A 319 -32.17 -6.76 13.56
C GLU A 319 -31.18 -5.68 14.04
N ARG A 320 -29.89 -5.83 13.71
CA ARG A 320 -28.83 -4.88 14.08
C ARG A 320 -28.76 -3.67 13.15
N TRP A 321 -29.48 -3.67 12.01
CA TRP A 321 -29.53 -2.51 11.14
C TRP A 321 -30.31 -1.34 11.76
N ASP A 322 -29.71 -0.15 11.71
CA ASP A 322 -30.43 1.11 11.92
C ASP A 322 -31.06 1.58 10.60
N ASN A 323 -32.36 1.35 10.46
CA ASN A 323 -33.12 1.68 9.26
C ASN A 323 -33.14 3.18 8.97
N ASP A 324 -33.23 4.03 10.00
CA ASP A 324 -33.28 5.48 9.83
C ASP A 324 -31.93 6.00 9.32
N MET A 325 -30.83 5.48 9.86
CA MET A 325 -29.48 5.77 9.38
C MET A 325 -29.31 5.31 7.94
N LEU A 326 -29.59 4.03 7.64
CA LEU A 326 -29.43 3.48 6.29
C LEU A 326 -30.19 4.30 5.25
N VAL A 327 -31.47 4.58 5.50
CA VAL A 327 -32.32 5.33 4.58
C VAL A 327 -31.89 6.79 4.45
N SER A 328 -31.61 7.47 5.57
CA SER A 328 -31.26 8.90 5.53
C SER A 328 -29.90 9.13 4.88
N GLU A 329 -28.95 8.22 5.09
CA GLU A 329 -27.60 8.36 4.58
C GLU A 329 -27.43 7.90 3.15
N LEU A 330 -27.81 6.65 2.82
CA LEU A 330 -27.61 6.13 1.46
C LEU A 330 -28.37 6.96 0.42
N ARG A 331 -29.53 7.53 0.77
CA ARG A 331 -30.29 8.42 -0.15
C ARG A 331 -29.63 9.77 -0.43
N ARG A 332 -28.56 10.13 0.28
CA ARG A 332 -27.72 11.30 -0.04
C ARG A 332 -26.90 11.04 -1.30
N VAL A 333 -26.52 9.80 -1.57
CA VAL A 333 -25.83 9.40 -2.79
C VAL A 333 -26.83 9.40 -3.94
N LYS A 334 -26.49 10.04 -5.05
CA LYS A 334 -27.33 10.14 -6.24
C LYS A 334 -26.81 9.25 -7.36
N GLY A 335 -27.67 8.90 -8.30
CA GLY A 335 -27.27 8.21 -9.53
C GLY A 335 -26.14 8.93 -10.26
N SER A 336 -26.13 10.27 -10.23
CA SER A 336 -25.09 11.11 -10.79
C SER A 336 -23.73 10.90 -10.14
N ASP A 337 -23.64 10.27 -8.98
CA ASP A 337 -22.38 9.96 -8.29
C ASP A 337 -21.79 8.61 -8.71
N PHE A 338 -22.51 7.85 -9.54
CA PHE A 338 -22.05 6.61 -10.12
C PHE A 338 -21.56 6.81 -11.55
N GLU A 339 -20.65 5.92 -11.95
CA GLU A 339 -20.22 5.77 -13.34
C GLU A 339 -20.19 4.29 -13.71
N ALA A 340 -20.59 3.98 -14.94
CA ALA A 340 -20.43 2.65 -15.50
C ALA A 340 -18.96 2.41 -15.86
N VAL A 341 -18.45 1.21 -15.63
CA VAL A 341 -17.07 0.84 -15.93
C VAL A 341 -17.00 -0.32 -16.91
N ASN A 342 -15.98 -0.33 -17.76
CA ASN A 342 -15.76 -1.40 -18.72
C ASN A 342 -14.92 -2.52 -18.10
N VAL A 343 -15.56 -3.66 -17.85
CA VAL A 343 -14.95 -4.85 -17.23
C VAL A 343 -14.34 -5.84 -18.22
N SER A 344 -14.39 -5.58 -19.54
CA SER A 344 -13.91 -6.52 -20.55
C SER A 344 -12.43 -6.87 -20.43
N SER A 345 -11.60 -6.00 -19.85
CA SER A 345 -10.18 -6.27 -19.58
C SER A 345 -9.95 -7.36 -18.53
N LEU A 346 -10.94 -7.60 -17.65
CA LEU A 346 -10.90 -8.63 -16.64
C LEU A 346 -11.22 -10.01 -17.20
N MET A 347 -12.00 -10.11 -18.27
CA MET A 347 -12.51 -11.39 -18.75
C MET A 347 -11.37 -12.34 -19.19
N VAL A 348 -11.22 -13.47 -18.49
CA VAL A 348 -10.30 -14.54 -18.93
C VAL A 348 -10.93 -15.34 -20.05
N HIS A 349 -12.20 -15.74 -19.88
CA HIS A 349 -12.98 -16.50 -20.85
C HIS A 349 -14.45 -16.07 -20.78
N PRO A 350 -15.17 -15.92 -21.91
CA PRO A 350 -16.57 -15.45 -21.90
C PRO A 350 -17.56 -16.36 -21.15
N ASP A 351 -17.23 -17.65 -21.02
CA ASP A 351 -18.03 -18.64 -20.26
C ASP A 351 -17.47 -18.96 -18.86
N SER A 352 -16.57 -18.10 -18.34
CA SER A 352 -16.03 -18.22 -16.99
C SER A 352 -16.14 -16.89 -16.27
N ALA A 353 -16.53 -16.92 -15.00
CA ALA A 353 -16.52 -15.79 -14.09
C ALA A 353 -15.09 -15.42 -13.66
N GLN A 354 -14.09 -16.21 -14.07
CA GLN A 354 -12.69 -15.93 -13.78
C GLN A 354 -12.29 -14.60 -14.39
N ALA A 355 -11.92 -13.69 -13.49
CA ALA A 355 -11.40 -12.39 -13.78
C ALA A 355 -9.87 -12.43 -13.65
N ARG A 356 -9.18 -11.78 -14.58
CA ARG A 356 -7.78 -11.42 -14.41
C ARG A 356 -7.73 -10.50 -13.21
N HIS A 357 -6.95 -10.87 -12.20
CA HIS A 357 -6.52 -9.91 -11.20
C HIS A 357 -5.92 -8.71 -11.93
N GLN A 358 -6.54 -7.54 -11.76
CA GLN A 358 -5.84 -6.31 -12.09
C GLN A 358 -4.63 -6.27 -11.14
N PRO A 359 -3.39 -6.18 -11.66
CA PRO A 359 -2.36 -5.51 -10.88
C PRO A 359 -2.94 -4.13 -10.54
N GLY A 360 -2.78 -3.67 -9.29
CA GLY A 360 -3.07 -2.26 -8.98
C GLY A 360 -2.48 -1.34 -10.05
N PRO A 361 -3.13 -0.19 -10.29
CA PRO A 361 -3.33 0.41 -11.63
C PRO A 361 -2.23 0.09 -12.65
N GLY A 362 -2.51 -0.88 -13.51
CA GLY A 362 -1.84 -1.06 -14.80
C GLY A 362 -2.66 -0.39 -15.90
N VAL A 363 -2.17 0.73 -16.41
CA VAL A 363 -2.65 1.41 -17.63
C VAL A 363 -2.89 0.38 -18.75
N SER A 364 -4.02 0.46 -19.46
CA SER A 364 -4.28 -0.36 -20.66
C SER A 364 -3.16 -0.19 -21.69
N PRO A 365 -2.81 -1.24 -22.47
CA PRO A 365 -1.62 -1.23 -23.30
C PRO A 365 -1.88 -0.40 -24.57
N THR A 366 -1.74 0.91 -24.50
CA THR A 366 -0.86 1.53 -25.47
C THR A 366 0.50 0.85 -25.31
N SER A 367 1.19 0.54 -26.39
CA SER A 367 2.57 0.04 -26.34
C SER A 367 3.46 1.06 -25.61
N THR A 368 3.45 1.04 -24.29
CA THR A 368 4.31 1.78 -23.40
C THR A 368 5.19 0.72 -22.77
N THR A 369 6.43 0.64 -23.25
CA THR A 369 7.48 -0.16 -22.63
C THR A 369 7.48 0.16 -21.14
N ALA A 370 7.14 -0.82 -20.30
CA ALA A 370 7.22 -0.70 -18.85
C ALA A 370 8.58 -0.09 -18.49
N VAL A 371 8.60 0.88 -17.57
CA VAL A 371 9.85 1.47 -17.11
C VAL A 371 10.68 0.34 -16.50
N ASP A 372 11.86 0.10 -17.06
CA ASP A 372 12.78 -0.89 -16.50
C ASP A 372 13.29 -0.38 -15.16
N LYS A 373 12.81 -0.99 -14.07
CA LYS A 373 13.17 -0.62 -12.70
C LYS A 373 14.68 -0.60 -12.51
N TRP A 374 15.43 -1.50 -13.16
CA TRP A 374 16.89 -1.54 -13.05
C TRP A 374 17.56 -0.37 -13.78
N ALA A 375 17.04 0.02 -14.94
CA ALA A 375 17.55 1.16 -15.70
C ALA A 375 17.35 2.51 -14.98
N LEU A 376 16.38 2.61 -14.06
CA LEU A 376 16.23 3.80 -13.20
C LEU A 376 17.45 4.00 -12.30
N TRP A 377 18.05 2.91 -11.81
CA TRP A 377 19.18 2.97 -10.88
C TRP A 377 20.53 3.03 -11.57
N THR A 378 20.63 2.47 -12.79
CA THR A 378 21.91 2.36 -13.53
C THR A 378 22.06 3.37 -14.68
N GLY A 379 21.00 4.09 -15.02
CA GLY A 379 20.98 5.06 -16.12
C GLY A 379 21.46 6.48 -15.78
N GLY A 380 22.28 6.63 -14.74
CA GLY A 380 22.61 7.90 -14.09
C GLY A 380 21.49 8.40 -13.17
N THR A 381 21.55 9.67 -12.73
CA THR A 381 20.59 10.22 -11.77
C THR A 381 19.20 10.40 -12.39
N LYS A 382 18.27 9.50 -12.06
CA LYS A 382 16.87 9.50 -12.52
C LYS A 382 15.85 9.68 -11.41
N LEU A 383 16.22 9.35 -10.17
CA LEU A 383 15.38 9.42 -8.99
C LEU A 383 15.93 10.54 -8.09
N ARG A 384 15.13 11.60 -7.95
CA ARG A 384 15.42 12.73 -7.05
C ARG A 384 14.18 12.96 -6.22
N GLY A 385 14.31 12.75 -4.93
CA GLY A 385 13.16 12.63 -4.05
C GLY A 385 13.44 13.06 -2.64
N ALA A 386 12.56 12.57 -1.76
CA ALA A 386 12.67 12.74 -0.33
C ALA A 386 12.32 11.44 0.39
N ASN A 387 12.84 11.32 1.60
CA ASN A 387 12.37 10.37 2.58
C ASN A 387 11.02 10.81 3.14
N ILE A 388 10.19 9.85 3.51
CA ILE A 388 9.09 10.07 4.45
C ILE A 388 9.29 9.16 5.67
N TYR A 389 9.06 9.72 6.85
CA TYR A 389 9.18 9.02 8.12
C TYR A 389 7.83 8.46 8.58
N GLN A 390 7.84 7.20 9.02
CA GLN A 390 6.71 6.51 9.64
C GLN A 390 7.21 5.64 10.80
N ARG A 391 6.48 5.65 11.92
CA ARG A 391 6.69 4.80 13.09
C ARG A 391 5.36 4.24 13.59
N ARG A 392 5.41 3.07 14.24
CA ARG A 392 4.33 2.63 15.14
C ARG A 392 3.92 3.74 16.12
N VAL A 393 2.62 3.84 16.37
CA VAL A 393 2.07 4.74 17.39
C VAL A 393 1.90 3.96 18.68
N TYR A 394 2.40 4.54 19.78
CA TYR A 394 2.27 4.03 21.14
C TYR A 394 1.42 5.04 21.92
N PRO A 395 0.07 4.91 21.94
CA PRO A 395 -0.81 5.93 22.51
C PRO A 395 -0.50 6.31 23.97
N GLU A 396 0.08 5.39 24.72
CA GLU A 396 0.56 5.58 26.09
C GLU A 396 1.77 6.50 26.20
N LEU A 397 2.61 6.60 25.15
CA LEU A 397 3.75 7.52 25.07
C LEU A 397 3.42 8.77 24.27
N ASP A 398 2.71 8.61 23.14
CA ASP A 398 2.47 9.64 22.14
C ASP A 398 1.22 10.48 22.42
N GLY A 399 0.36 10.00 23.33
CA GLY A 399 -1.00 10.47 23.46
C GLY A 399 -1.85 10.14 22.23
N THR A 400 -2.94 10.88 22.04
CA THR A 400 -3.93 10.60 20.98
C THR A 400 -3.77 11.47 19.73
N GLU A 401 -2.85 12.44 19.74
CA GLU A 401 -2.79 13.49 18.72
C GLU A 401 -1.42 13.61 18.04
N PHE A 402 -0.30 13.50 18.78
CA PHE A 402 1.04 13.81 18.28
C PHE A 402 1.38 13.01 17.01
N MET A 403 1.36 11.68 17.12
CA MET A 403 1.57 10.75 16.00
C MET A 403 0.25 10.39 15.26
N GLY A 404 -0.85 11.05 15.59
CA GLY A 404 -2.18 10.76 15.06
C GLY A 404 -2.82 9.48 15.60
N PRO A 405 -3.94 9.02 15.01
CA PRO A 405 -4.77 7.95 15.56
C PRO A 405 -4.18 6.53 15.46
N GLY A 406 -2.99 6.38 14.86
CA GLY A 406 -2.34 5.09 14.67
C GLY A 406 -2.97 4.22 13.57
N PRO A 407 -2.48 2.97 13.40
CA PRO A 407 -1.38 2.36 14.18
C PRO A 407 0.02 2.82 13.74
N VAL A 408 0.12 3.66 12.70
CA VAL A 408 1.38 4.25 12.20
C VAL A 408 1.20 5.74 11.99
N GLY A 409 2.21 6.53 12.38
CA GLY A 409 2.25 7.97 12.22
C GLY A 409 3.67 8.50 11.93
N PRO A 410 3.82 9.81 11.67
CA PRO A 410 2.75 10.80 11.62
C PRO A 410 1.84 10.63 10.39
N PRO A 411 0.58 11.12 10.40
CA PRO A 411 -0.35 10.93 9.28
C PRO A 411 0.02 11.74 8.03
N TYR A 412 0.15 11.06 6.89
CA TYR A 412 0.24 11.71 5.57
C TYR A 412 -1.11 11.68 4.85
N THR A 413 -1.32 12.69 4.02
CA THR A 413 -2.48 12.89 3.14
C THR A 413 -2.05 12.93 1.67
N GLN A 414 -3.02 12.86 0.74
CA GLN A 414 -2.72 13.00 -0.69
C GLN A 414 -2.08 14.35 -1.02
N ALA A 415 -2.47 15.42 -0.32
CA ALA A 415 -1.97 16.76 -0.55
C ALA A 415 -0.45 16.88 -0.29
N ASP A 416 0.07 16.11 0.66
CA ASP A 416 1.50 16.08 0.98
C ASP A 416 2.31 15.56 -0.23
N PHE A 417 1.85 14.47 -0.85
CA PHE A 417 2.51 13.90 -2.03
C PHE A 417 2.29 14.72 -3.30
N ASP A 418 1.09 15.28 -3.49
CA ASP A 418 0.80 16.17 -4.62
C ASP A 418 1.69 17.42 -4.58
N ARG A 419 1.97 17.93 -3.37
CA ARG A 419 2.86 19.07 -3.17
C ARG A 419 4.32 18.69 -3.44
N LEU A 420 4.79 17.55 -2.95
CA LEU A 420 6.13 17.04 -3.23
C LEU A 420 6.36 16.89 -4.75
N ALA A 421 5.41 16.27 -5.45
CA ALA A 421 5.44 16.15 -6.91
C ALA A 421 5.41 17.51 -7.63
N ALA A 422 4.60 18.47 -7.15
CA ALA A 422 4.53 19.81 -7.73
C ALA A 422 5.83 20.62 -7.58
N LEU A 423 6.66 20.28 -6.58
CA LEU A 423 7.99 20.84 -6.40
C LEU A 423 9.05 20.20 -7.33
N GLY A 424 8.70 19.13 -8.05
CA GLY A 424 9.53 18.49 -9.07
C GLY A 424 10.09 17.13 -8.66
N ALA A 425 9.90 16.69 -7.42
CA ALA A 425 10.32 15.36 -6.99
C ALA A 425 9.59 14.27 -7.78
N ASN A 426 10.24 13.13 -8.00
CA ASN A 426 9.67 11.98 -8.68
C ASN A 426 9.82 10.67 -7.91
N TYR A 427 10.35 10.74 -6.69
CA TYR A 427 10.81 9.61 -5.90
C TYR A 427 10.48 9.84 -4.42
N VAL A 428 10.00 8.79 -3.75
CA VAL A 428 9.78 8.74 -2.31
C VAL A 428 10.47 7.49 -1.74
N ASN A 429 11.36 7.67 -0.77
CA ASN A 429 11.86 6.58 0.06
C ASN A 429 10.97 6.46 1.31
N ILE A 430 10.25 5.34 1.47
CA ILE A 430 9.29 5.16 2.56
C ILE A 430 10.00 4.48 3.73
N SER A 431 10.48 5.27 4.71
CA SER A 431 11.02 4.75 5.96
C SER A 431 9.86 4.32 6.87
N HIS A 432 9.56 3.02 6.90
CA HIS A 432 8.31 2.45 7.44
C HIS A 432 8.58 1.32 8.46
N PRO A 433 7.67 1.07 9.41
CA PRO A 433 7.75 -0.14 10.24
C PRO A 433 7.61 -1.42 9.41
N GLY A 434 8.29 -2.49 9.82
CA GLY A 434 8.16 -3.79 9.19
C GLY A 434 6.73 -4.34 9.26
N LEU A 435 6.33 -5.12 8.26
CA LEU A 435 4.98 -5.68 8.20
C LEU A 435 4.71 -6.75 9.27
N PHE A 436 5.75 -7.30 9.89
CA PHE A 436 5.60 -8.28 10.95
C PHE A 436 5.69 -7.60 12.33
N THR A 437 5.10 -8.20 13.35
CA THR A 437 5.24 -7.73 14.73
C THR A 437 6.71 -7.73 15.16
N GLU A 438 7.10 -6.76 15.98
CA GLU A 438 8.50 -6.63 16.44
C GLU A 438 8.88 -7.70 17.46
N THR A 439 7.89 -8.32 18.10
CA THR A 439 8.04 -9.40 19.07
C THR A 439 7.38 -10.69 18.57
N PRO A 440 7.77 -11.87 19.11
CA PRO A 440 7.12 -13.14 18.81
C PRO A 440 5.60 -13.06 19.05
N PRO A 441 4.77 -13.68 18.19
CA PRO A 441 5.13 -14.72 17.23
C PRO A 441 5.55 -14.23 15.83
N TYR A 442 5.97 -12.97 15.68
CA TYR A 442 6.44 -12.39 14.42
C TYR A 442 5.47 -12.62 13.25
N VAL A 443 4.22 -12.20 13.44
CA VAL A 443 3.14 -12.37 12.46
C VAL A 443 2.86 -11.05 11.73
N VAL A 444 2.22 -11.13 10.57
CA VAL A 444 1.78 -9.94 9.83
C VAL A 444 0.91 -9.07 10.74
N ASP A 445 1.23 -7.78 10.80
CA ASP A 445 0.41 -6.74 11.41
C ASP A 445 -0.47 -6.08 10.34
N PRO A 446 -1.79 -6.35 10.31
CA PRO A 446 -2.67 -5.84 9.28
C PRO A 446 -2.77 -4.31 9.26
N GLY A 447 -2.61 -3.66 10.41
CA GLY A 447 -2.70 -2.21 10.54
C GLY A 447 -1.50 -1.51 9.93
N ILE A 448 -0.31 -2.03 10.17
CA ILE A 448 0.95 -1.56 9.56
C ILE A 448 0.91 -1.78 8.04
N GLN A 449 0.46 -2.95 7.59
CA GLN A 449 0.32 -3.23 6.16
C GLN A 449 -0.67 -2.29 5.47
N ALA A 450 -1.83 -2.04 6.07
CA ALA A 450 -2.83 -1.14 5.52
C ALA A 450 -2.31 0.31 5.41
N ASN A 451 -1.43 0.74 6.33
CA ASN A 451 -0.76 2.02 6.22
C ASN A 451 0.18 2.08 5.00
N LEU A 452 1.06 1.08 4.83
CA LEU A 452 1.95 1.01 3.66
C LEU A 452 1.19 0.99 2.34
N ASP A 453 0.10 0.19 2.25
CA ASP A 453 -0.78 0.16 1.08
C ASP A 453 -1.35 1.56 0.76
N ARG A 454 -1.76 2.30 1.80
CA ARG A 454 -2.31 3.66 1.68
C ARG A 454 -1.24 4.66 1.21
N LEU A 455 -0.02 4.58 1.74
CA LEU A 455 1.11 5.43 1.30
C LEU A 455 1.46 5.17 -0.16
N LEU A 456 1.64 3.91 -0.56
CA LEU A 456 1.90 3.53 -1.95
C LEU A 456 0.77 4.01 -2.88
N SER A 457 -0.48 3.93 -2.45
CA SER A 457 -1.62 4.46 -3.20
C SER A 457 -1.55 5.98 -3.39
N MET A 458 -1.16 6.72 -2.35
CA MET A 458 -1.01 8.18 -2.43
C MET A 458 0.15 8.61 -3.33
N ILE A 459 1.31 7.94 -3.20
CA ILE A 459 2.50 8.17 -4.03
C ILE A 459 2.20 7.87 -5.51
N ALA A 460 1.47 6.79 -5.79
CA ALA A 460 1.07 6.43 -7.14
C ALA A 460 0.16 7.49 -7.78
N ARG A 461 -0.82 8.02 -7.02
CA ARG A 461 -1.68 9.12 -7.50
C ARG A 461 -0.92 10.42 -7.75
N ALA A 462 0.16 10.65 -7.00
CA ALA A 462 1.07 11.76 -7.24
C ALA A 462 2.07 11.52 -8.38
N ASN A 463 2.00 10.37 -9.05
CA ASN A 463 2.87 9.98 -10.17
C ASN A 463 4.37 9.99 -9.81
N MET A 464 4.71 9.42 -8.64
CA MET A 464 6.10 9.27 -8.17
C MET A 464 6.45 7.80 -7.98
N PHE A 465 7.74 7.47 -8.08
CA PHE A 465 8.30 6.18 -7.72
C PHE A 465 8.44 6.04 -6.20
N ALA A 466 8.47 4.80 -5.70
CA ALA A 466 8.62 4.47 -4.29
C ALA A 466 9.71 3.41 -4.07
N VAL A 467 10.47 3.56 -3.00
CA VAL A 467 11.21 2.47 -2.35
C VAL A 467 10.52 2.14 -1.04
N ILE A 468 10.40 0.84 -0.74
CA ILE A 468 9.91 0.37 0.56
C ILE A 468 11.14 0.08 1.42
N SER A 469 11.24 0.74 2.57
CA SER A 469 12.38 0.64 3.47
C SER A 469 11.90 0.32 4.87
N PHE A 470 12.33 -0.81 5.43
CA PHE A 470 11.90 -1.19 6.77
C PHE A 470 12.91 -0.77 7.82
N ARG A 471 12.43 0.02 8.78
CA ARG A 471 13.23 0.52 9.89
C ARG A 471 13.13 -0.34 11.14
N THR A 472 11.97 -0.94 11.35
CA THR A 472 11.68 -1.86 12.47
C THR A 472 11.10 -3.17 11.96
N GLY A 473 10.96 -4.17 12.84
CA GLY A 473 10.43 -5.48 12.47
C GLY A 473 10.83 -6.55 13.49
N PRO A 474 10.78 -7.84 13.14
CA PRO A 474 11.11 -8.94 14.05
C PRO A 474 12.45 -8.73 14.77
N GLY A 475 12.40 -8.55 16.09
CA GLY A 475 13.57 -8.36 16.96
C GLY A 475 14.23 -6.99 16.86
N ARG A 476 13.58 -5.98 16.26
CA ARG A 476 14.08 -4.60 16.12
C ARG A 476 12.96 -3.58 16.34
N ALA A 477 13.09 -2.73 17.35
CA ALA A 477 12.15 -1.63 17.62
C ALA A 477 12.70 -0.28 17.15
N GLU A 478 11.82 0.70 16.99
CA GLU A 478 12.18 2.06 16.58
C GLU A 478 13.18 2.72 17.54
N PHE A 479 12.88 2.62 18.83
CA PHE A 479 13.57 3.34 19.88
C PHE A 479 15.06 2.96 19.95
N SER A 480 15.39 1.79 19.42
CA SER A 480 16.77 1.31 19.26
C SER A 480 17.56 1.96 18.13
N VAL A 481 16.94 2.80 17.30
CA VAL A 481 17.63 3.51 16.21
C VAL A 481 17.56 5.02 16.33
N CYS A 482 16.46 5.61 16.83
CA CYS A 482 16.33 7.08 16.85
C CYS A 482 16.69 7.79 18.15
N CYS A 483 16.57 7.11 19.29
CA CYS A 483 16.19 7.81 20.52
C CYS A 483 16.80 7.22 21.81
N LEU A 484 17.93 6.50 21.73
CA LEU A 484 18.51 5.77 22.87
C LEU A 484 18.83 6.68 24.07
N GLU A 485 19.10 7.97 23.85
CA GLU A 485 19.44 8.89 24.94
C GLU A 485 18.24 9.21 25.85
N ASP A 486 17.03 8.94 25.38
CA ASP A 486 15.77 9.24 26.07
C ASP A 486 15.23 8.08 26.92
N VAL A 487 16.00 7.00 27.04
CA VAL A 487 15.66 5.86 27.90
C VAL A 487 15.65 6.29 29.37
N GLY A 488 14.54 6.03 30.06
CA GLY A 488 14.31 6.40 31.45
C GLY A 488 13.88 7.87 31.64
N THR A 489 13.81 8.67 30.58
CA THR A 489 13.26 10.04 30.62
C THR A 489 11.90 10.11 29.93
N TRP A 490 11.84 9.82 28.63
CA TRP A 490 10.63 9.86 27.82
C TRP A 490 9.91 8.51 27.83
N TYR A 491 10.66 7.42 27.74
CA TYR A 491 10.11 6.07 27.68
C TYR A 491 10.92 5.09 28.56
N ASP A 492 10.35 3.92 28.83
CA ASP A 492 10.98 2.87 29.63
C ASP A 492 11.82 1.94 28.75
N GLU A 493 12.86 1.31 29.30
CA GLU A 493 13.71 0.35 28.58
C GLU A 493 12.92 -0.76 27.88
N SER A 494 11.73 -1.13 28.38
CA SER A 494 10.85 -2.12 27.76
C SER A 494 10.38 -1.83 26.33
N TYR A 495 10.60 -0.62 25.81
CA TYR A 495 10.31 -0.27 24.41
C TYR A 495 11.48 -0.55 23.46
N LEU A 496 12.66 -0.89 23.98
CA LEU A 496 13.81 -1.33 23.19
C LEU A 496 13.66 -2.78 22.77
N ASN A 497 14.16 -3.10 21.59
CA ASN A 497 14.27 -4.46 21.11
C ASN A 497 15.36 -4.52 20.06
N ASP A 498 16.48 -5.16 20.39
CA ASP A 498 17.65 -5.37 19.52
C ASP A 498 17.99 -6.85 19.38
N SER A 499 17.06 -7.71 19.79
CA SER A 499 17.26 -9.16 19.86
C SER A 499 17.67 -9.76 18.52
N MET A 500 17.30 -9.14 17.39
CA MET A 500 17.66 -9.63 16.05
C MET A 500 19.17 -9.79 15.80
N TRP A 501 20.01 -9.10 16.58
CA TRP A 501 21.46 -9.16 16.44
C TRP A 501 22.10 -10.37 17.15
N GLN A 502 21.32 -11.14 17.92
CA GLN A 502 21.74 -12.42 18.50
C GLN A 502 20.71 -13.55 18.37
N ASP A 503 19.46 -13.25 18.01
CA ASP A 503 18.38 -14.23 17.89
C ASP A 503 18.17 -14.68 16.44
N GLN A 504 18.46 -15.96 16.19
CA GLN A 504 18.24 -16.59 14.89
C GLN A 504 16.75 -16.61 14.50
N GLU A 505 15.82 -16.75 15.45
CA GLU A 505 14.38 -16.78 15.15
C GLU A 505 13.89 -15.42 14.66
N ALA A 506 14.36 -14.33 15.29
CA ALA A 506 14.10 -12.96 14.81
C ALA A 506 14.66 -12.74 13.40
N GLN A 507 15.90 -13.18 13.11
CA GLN A 507 16.47 -13.07 11.76
C GLN A 507 15.68 -13.89 10.73
N ASP A 508 15.27 -15.11 11.07
CA ASP A 508 14.45 -15.97 10.21
C ASP A 508 13.10 -15.31 9.90
N ALA A 509 12.50 -14.66 10.91
CA ALA A 509 11.28 -13.90 10.76
C ALA A 509 11.47 -12.63 9.92
N TRP A 510 12.61 -11.93 10.01
CA TRP A 510 12.95 -10.80 9.14
C TRP A 510 13.07 -11.23 7.67
N VAL A 511 13.73 -12.37 7.42
CA VAL A 511 13.79 -12.99 6.08
C VAL A 511 12.38 -13.34 5.58
N ALA A 512 11.53 -13.91 6.44
CA ALA A 512 10.15 -14.24 6.10
C ALA A 512 9.30 -12.98 5.80
N MET A 513 9.47 -11.91 6.58
CA MET A 513 8.82 -10.62 6.40
C MET A 513 9.15 -10.01 5.04
N TRP A 514 10.43 -10.04 4.63
CA TRP A 514 10.83 -9.53 3.32
C TRP A 514 10.33 -10.38 2.16
N ARG A 515 10.36 -11.71 2.28
CA ARG A 515 9.74 -12.59 1.28
C ARG A 515 8.24 -12.30 1.15
N TYR A 516 7.53 -12.12 2.26
CA TYR A 516 6.12 -11.77 2.27
C TYR A 516 5.86 -10.42 1.58
N THR A 517 6.67 -9.41 1.93
CA THR A 517 6.60 -8.06 1.36
C THR A 517 6.84 -8.08 -0.15
N ALA A 518 7.88 -8.77 -0.61
CA ALA A 518 8.19 -8.89 -2.04
C ALA A 518 7.09 -9.62 -2.82
N GLU A 519 6.56 -10.74 -2.31
CA GLU A 519 5.44 -11.46 -2.94
C GLU A 519 4.22 -10.54 -3.13
N ARG A 520 3.92 -9.70 -2.12
CA ARG A 520 2.81 -8.75 -2.15
C ARG A 520 3.03 -7.61 -3.16
N TYR A 521 4.21 -6.98 -3.15
CA TYR A 521 4.42 -5.72 -3.86
C TYR A 521 5.19 -5.82 -5.17
N ARG A 522 5.68 -7.01 -5.58
CA ARG A 522 6.48 -7.19 -6.82
C ARG A 522 5.86 -6.59 -8.08
N ASN A 523 4.53 -6.64 -8.17
CA ASN A 523 3.75 -6.18 -9.31
C ASN A 523 3.33 -4.70 -9.21
N ASN A 524 3.66 -4.01 -8.12
CA ASN A 524 3.37 -2.59 -7.99
C ASN A 524 4.27 -1.80 -8.97
N PRO A 525 3.70 -1.03 -9.91
CA PRO A 525 4.45 -0.37 -10.97
C PRO A 525 5.31 0.80 -10.46
N ILE A 526 4.99 1.38 -9.30
CA ILE A 526 5.75 2.49 -8.73
C ILE A 526 6.85 2.01 -7.78
N VAL A 527 6.80 0.77 -7.29
CA VAL A 527 7.80 0.23 -6.37
C VAL A 527 9.06 -0.13 -7.15
N VAL A 528 10.11 0.68 -7.00
CA VAL A 528 11.36 0.57 -7.76
C VAL A 528 12.53 0.04 -6.94
N GLY A 529 12.34 -0.26 -5.67
CA GLY A 529 13.34 -0.90 -4.84
C GLY A 529 12.82 -1.37 -3.48
N TYR A 530 13.56 -2.32 -2.89
CA TYR A 530 13.39 -2.82 -1.54
C TYR A 530 14.65 -2.55 -0.73
N ASP A 531 14.59 -1.63 0.22
CA ASP A 531 15.69 -1.32 1.13
C ASP A 531 15.57 -2.15 2.40
N LEU A 532 16.48 -3.12 2.52
CA LEU A 532 16.31 -4.28 3.40
C LEU A 532 16.29 -3.95 4.90
N MET A 533 16.94 -2.86 5.27
CA MET A 533 16.97 -2.35 6.63
C MET A 533 17.44 -0.91 6.60
N VAL A 534 16.63 0.00 7.13
CA VAL A 534 17.08 1.35 7.41
C VAL A 534 18.04 1.29 8.59
N GLU A 535 19.25 1.80 8.37
CA GLU A 535 20.29 2.01 9.37
C GLU A 535 20.69 0.77 10.20
N PRO A 536 21.28 -0.27 9.59
CA PRO A 536 21.91 -1.36 10.35
C PRO A 536 22.92 -0.79 11.37
N ASN A 537 22.72 -1.09 12.66
CA ASN A 537 23.42 -0.39 13.76
C ASN A 537 23.91 -1.29 14.89
N SER A 538 24.01 -2.61 14.68
CA SER A 538 24.52 -3.53 15.71
C SER A 538 25.91 -3.15 16.23
N ASN A 539 26.69 -2.39 15.47
CA ASN A 539 28.00 -1.89 15.85
C ASN A 539 27.92 -1.00 17.10
N GLU A 540 26.82 -0.27 17.27
CA GLU A 540 26.50 0.49 18.49
C GLU A 540 25.73 -0.40 19.47
N VAL A 541 24.53 -0.84 19.09
CA VAL A 541 23.54 -1.36 20.06
C VAL A 541 23.77 -2.80 20.50
N GLY A 542 24.53 -3.58 19.74
CA GLY A 542 24.59 -5.03 19.97
C GLY A 542 23.21 -5.66 19.97
N SER A 543 22.94 -6.60 20.88
CA SER A 543 21.58 -7.16 21.07
C SER A 543 20.85 -6.59 22.28
N ASP A 544 21.50 -5.70 23.01
CA ASP A 544 21.01 -5.05 24.22
C ASP A 544 21.74 -3.70 24.35
N ALA A 545 21.08 -2.64 23.87
CA ALA A 545 21.66 -1.30 23.81
C ALA A 545 21.99 -0.71 25.19
N ILE A 546 21.49 -1.28 26.29
CA ILE A 546 21.64 -0.71 27.63
C ILE A 546 22.66 -1.47 28.46
N HIS A 547 22.59 -2.81 28.46
CA HIS A 547 23.40 -3.62 29.37
C HIS A 547 24.60 -4.29 28.69
N ASP A 548 24.61 -4.40 27.36
CA ASP A 548 25.67 -5.06 26.58
C ASP A 548 25.83 -4.44 25.18
N ALA A 549 25.84 -3.11 25.11
CA ALA A 549 26.11 -2.38 23.87
C ALA A 549 27.51 -2.72 23.34
N LEU A 550 27.65 -2.79 22.01
CA LEU A 550 28.95 -3.06 21.40
C LEU A 550 29.81 -1.80 21.36
N ASP A 551 29.23 -0.65 21.00
CA ASP A 551 29.89 0.65 20.90
C ASP A 551 31.24 0.61 20.14
N ILE A 552 31.23 -0.02 18.96
CA ILE A 552 32.39 -0.15 18.07
C ILE A 552 32.13 0.64 16.79
N TRP A 553 32.93 1.68 16.56
CA TRP A 553 32.74 2.58 15.42
C TRP A 553 33.80 2.43 14.34
N ASP A 554 34.94 1.80 14.66
CA ASP A 554 35.90 1.37 13.66
C ASP A 554 35.41 0.08 12.97
N PRO A 555 35.18 0.10 11.64
CA PRO A 555 34.67 -1.08 10.95
C PRO A 555 35.66 -2.25 10.96
N GLU A 556 36.98 -2.01 10.90
CA GLU A 556 37.98 -3.08 10.95
C GLU A 556 37.94 -3.80 12.29
N GLU A 557 37.82 -3.07 13.39
CA GLU A 557 37.64 -3.63 14.73
C GLU A 557 36.36 -4.47 14.83
N PHE A 558 35.23 -3.92 14.34
CA PHE A 558 33.94 -4.62 14.38
C PHE A 558 34.02 -5.96 13.64
N TYR A 559 34.50 -5.96 12.39
CA TYR A 559 34.57 -7.20 11.59
C TYR A 559 35.64 -8.17 12.08
N ALA A 560 36.73 -7.70 12.69
CA ALA A 560 37.73 -8.57 13.30
C ALA A 560 37.14 -9.37 14.48
N LYS A 561 36.20 -8.78 15.23
CA LYS A 561 35.59 -9.39 16.43
C LYS A 561 34.29 -10.15 16.14
N TYR A 562 33.44 -9.60 15.28
CA TYR A 562 32.07 -10.08 15.05
C TYR A 562 31.77 -10.52 13.62
N GLY A 563 32.74 -10.41 12.70
CA GLY A 563 32.58 -10.91 11.33
C GLY A 563 32.19 -12.39 11.30
N GLY A 564 31.17 -12.72 10.50
CA GLY A 564 30.62 -14.08 10.40
C GLY A 564 29.68 -14.51 11.55
N THR A 565 29.36 -13.62 12.49
CA THR A 565 28.38 -13.87 13.56
C THR A 565 26.99 -13.32 13.21
N LEU A 566 26.01 -13.43 14.11
CA LEU A 566 24.67 -12.86 13.91
C LEU A 566 24.65 -11.32 13.96
N TYR A 567 25.65 -10.69 14.59
CA TYR A 567 25.85 -9.24 14.57
C TYR A 567 26.26 -8.72 13.19
N ASP A 568 26.93 -9.56 12.40
CA ASP A 568 27.43 -9.17 11.10
C ASP A 568 26.29 -9.14 10.07
N TRP A 569 25.86 -7.92 9.70
CA TRP A 569 24.86 -7.70 8.66
C TRP A 569 25.19 -8.40 7.34
N ASN A 570 26.48 -8.62 7.01
CA ASN A 570 26.90 -9.37 5.83
C ASN A 570 26.44 -10.84 5.82
N GLN A 571 26.02 -11.38 6.97
CA GLN A 571 25.47 -12.73 7.06
C GLN A 571 23.95 -12.77 6.80
N LEU A 572 23.24 -11.67 7.03
CA LEU A 572 21.78 -11.64 7.00
C LEU A 572 21.22 -11.21 5.64
N TYR A 573 21.70 -10.12 5.06
CA TYR A 573 21.14 -9.66 3.78
C TYR A 573 21.22 -10.66 2.63
N PRO A 574 22.24 -11.56 2.50
CA PRO A 574 22.23 -12.56 1.42
C PRO A 574 21.05 -13.54 1.55
N ARG A 575 20.66 -13.85 2.79
CA ARG A 575 19.50 -14.72 3.09
C ARG A 575 18.19 -14.02 2.72
N ILE A 576 18.08 -12.73 3.02
CA ILE A 576 16.94 -11.89 2.64
C ILE A 576 16.83 -11.80 1.11
N VAL A 577 17.94 -11.49 0.43
CA VAL A 577 18.02 -11.42 -1.04
C VAL A 577 17.56 -12.73 -1.67
N ALA A 578 18.09 -13.87 -1.19
CA ALA A 578 17.68 -15.18 -1.69
C ALA A 578 16.18 -15.43 -1.49
N ALA A 579 15.61 -15.03 -0.36
CA ALA A 579 14.19 -15.20 -0.07
C ALA A 579 13.29 -14.29 -0.93
N ILE A 580 13.69 -13.03 -1.14
CA ILE A 580 13.01 -12.12 -2.08
C ILE A 580 13.04 -12.70 -3.49
N ARG A 581 14.19 -13.20 -3.96
CA ARG A 581 14.32 -13.73 -5.33
C ARG A 581 13.53 -15.01 -5.59
N GLN A 582 13.06 -15.70 -4.57
CA GLN A 582 12.08 -16.79 -4.74
C GLN A 582 10.72 -16.30 -5.26
N VAL A 583 10.39 -15.02 -5.03
CA VAL A 583 9.06 -14.45 -5.29
C VAL A 583 9.10 -13.24 -6.22
N ASP A 584 10.19 -12.47 -6.25
CA ASP A 584 10.37 -11.30 -7.11
C ASP A 584 11.75 -11.31 -7.78
N PRO A 585 11.84 -11.72 -9.06
CA PRO A 585 13.12 -11.74 -9.78
C PRO A 585 13.54 -10.37 -10.34
N ASN A 586 12.69 -9.33 -10.26
CA ASN A 586 12.88 -8.12 -11.06
C ASN A 586 13.10 -6.84 -10.24
N THR A 587 12.46 -6.70 -9.08
CA THR A 587 12.57 -5.46 -8.30
C THR A 587 13.98 -5.33 -7.71
N PRO A 588 14.66 -4.19 -7.92
CA PRO A 588 15.98 -3.94 -7.33
C PRO A 588 15.96 -4.05 -5.80
N ILE A 589 17.07 -4.53 -5.22
CA ILE A 589 17.24 -4.62 -3.76
C ILE A 589 18.31 -3.63 -3.35
N LEU A 590 18.03 -2.84 -2.32
CA LEU A 590 18.91 -1.81 -1.77
C LEU A 590 19.50 -2.34 -0.45
N ILE A 591 20.82 -2.19 -0.28
CA ILE A 591 21.56 -2.68 0.89
C ILE A 591 22.48 -1.59 1.40
N GLY A 592 22.19 -1.10 2.60
CA GLY A 592 23.05 -0.17 3.34
C GLY A 592 24.03 -0.89 4.26
N GLY A 593 25.10 -0.20 4.62
CA GLY A 593 26.14 -0.68 5.54
C GLY A 593 25.71 -0.71 7.00
N MET A 594 26.55 -1.32 7.84
CA MET A 594 26.56 -1.07 9.28
C MET A 594 26.85 0.42 9.57
N GLY A 595 26.83 0.83 10.84
CA GLY A 595 27.06 2.24 11.21
C GLY A 595 26.04 3.17 10.57
N TYR A 596 24.75 2.82 10.65
CA TYR A 596 23.65 3.64 10.13
C TYR A 596 23.75 3.91 8.62
N SER A 597 24.37 2.99 7.87
CA SER A 597 24.68 3.17 6.45
C SER A 597 25.58 4.37 6.15
N ALA A 598 26.35 4.88 7.12
CA ALA A 598 27.30 5.95 6.88
C ALA A 598 28.32 5.59 5.78
N LEU A 599 28.80 6.61 5.06
CA LEU A 599 29.71 6.42 3.93
C LEU A 599 30.97 5.64 4.28
N GLU A 600 31.51 5.83 5.49
CA GLU A 600 32.72 5.13 5.96
C GLU A 600 32.56 3.60 6.06
N TRP A 601 31.32 3.11 6.22
CA TRP A 601 31.00 1.68 6.31
C TRP A 601 30.72 1.05 4.95
N LEU A 602 30.53 1.84 3.90
CA LEU A 602 30.27 1.36 2.53
C LEU A 602 31.34 0.37 2.03
N PRO A 603 32.67 0.62 2.21
CA PRO A 603 33.72 -0.31 1.77
C PRO A 603 33.68 -1.71 2.40
N TYR A 604 32.93 -1.89 3.48
CA TYR A 604 32.88 -3.13 4.25
C TYR A 604 31.66 -4.00 3.94
N LEU A 605 30.73 -3.50 3.10
CA LEU A 605 29.68 -4.34 2.54
C LEU A 605 30.27 -5.38 1.60
N GLN A 606 29.81 -6.62 1.73
CA GLN A 606 30.19 -7.69 0.80
C GLN A 606 29.17 -7.79 -0.34
N PRO A 607 29.57 -7.56 -1.61
CA PRO A 607 28.62 -7.64 -2.69
C PRO A 607 27.94 -9.00 -2.80
N THR A 608 26.65 -9.02 -3.15
CA THR A 608 25.91 -10.26 -3.39
C THR A 608 26.08 -10.68 -4.84
N ASP A 609 25.81 -11.95 -5.13
CA ASP A 609 25.74 -12.46 -6.51
C ASP A 609 24.45 -12.05 -7.25
N ASP A 610 23.56 -11.28 -6.61
CA ASP A 610 22.30 -10.85 -7.23
C ASP A 610 22.53 -9.74 -8.27
N PRO A 611 22.08 -9.92 -9.53
CA PRO A 611 22.35 -8.98 -10.62
C PRO A 611 21.59 -7.65 -10.51
N ARG A 612 20.76 -7.47 -9.48
CA ARG A 612 19.87 -6.31 -9.31
C ARG A 612 19.97 -5.71 -7.91
N THR A 613 21.18 -5.74 -7.33
CA THR A 613 21.47 -5.09 -6.04
C THR A 613 22.06 -3.69 -6.25
N ILE A 614 21.56 -2.74 -5.47
CA ILE A 614 22.10 -1.38 -5.32
C ILE A 614 22.62 -1.26 -3.90
N TYR A 615 23.81 -0.72 -3.76
CA TYR A 615 24.36 -0.41 -2.44
C TYR A 615 23.98 1.02 -2.08
N ILE A 616 23.64 1.27 -0.82
CA ILE A 616 23.23 2.61 -0.39
C ILE A 616 24.13 3.14 0.71
N ALA A 617 24.22 4.46 0.77
CA ALA A 617 24.82 5.18 1.88
C ALA A 617 23.90 6.31 2.35
N HIS A 618 24.04 6.68 3.62
CA HIS A 618 23.50 7.89 4.22
C HIS A 618 24.63 8.91 4.34
N GLN A 619 24.35 10.19 4.10
CA GLN A 619 25.35 11.26 4.16
C GLN A 619 24.87 12.38 5.10
N TYR A 620 25.55 12.52 6.23
CA TYR A 620 25.40 13.65 7.14
C TYR A 620 26.73 14.25 7.58
N GLU A 621 27.85 13.78 7.01
CA GLU A 621 29.16 14.27 7.43
C GLU A 621 29.44 15.70 6.91
N PRO A 622 30.16 16.53 7.69
CA PRO A 622 30.57 16.26 9.06
C PRO A 622 29.42 16.51 10.02
N PHE A 623 29.16 15.56 10.92
CA PHE A 623 28.01 15.66 11.83
C PHE A 623 28.08 16.89 12.75
N VAL A 624 29.29 17.31 13.13
CA VAL A 624 29.56 18.56 13.88
C VAL A 624 29.07 19.82 13.18
N TYR A 625 28.74 19.76 11.89
CA TYR A 625 28.13 20.84 11.14
C TYR A 625 26.65 20.59 10.88
N THR A 626 26.30 19.39 10.39
CA THR A 626 24.95 19.15 9.88
C THR A 626 23.86 19.11 10.96
N HIS A 627 24.24 18.91 12.21
CA HIS A 627 23.36 18.74 13.36
C HIS A 627 23.67 19.73 14.49
N GLN A 628 24.16 20.94 14.19
CA GLN A 628 24.43 21.91 15.25
C GLN A 628 23.13 22.49 15.82
N GLU A 629 23.12 22.65 17.14
CA GLU A 629 22.11 23.43 17.82
C GLU A 629 22.68 24.81 18.19
N PRO A 630 21.88 25.89 18.23
CA PRO A 630 22.36 27.21 18.62
C PRO A 630 23.08 27.19 20.00
N PRO A 631 24.25 27.85 20.13
CA PRO A 631 24.88 28.74 19.16
C PRO A 631 25.63 28.01 18.03
N LEU A 632 25.32 28.39 16.79
CA LEU A 632 25.92 27.82 15.57
C LEU A 632 27.32 28.41 15.36
N VAL A 633 28.35 27.57 15.37
CA VAL A 633 29.76 27.98 15.33
C VAL A 633 30.47 27.56 14.04
N ASN A 634 30.11 26.40 13.49
CA ASN A 634 30.64 25.89 12.24
C ASN A 634 29.78 26.38 11.06
N THR A 635 30.42 26.62 9.92
CA THR A 635 29.77 27.18 8.72
C THR A 635 30.18 26.40 7.47
N TYR A 636 29.36 26.45 6.42
CA TYR A 636 29.76 26.00 5.08
C TYR A 636 29.87 27.17 4.09
N PRO A 637 30.99 27.31 3.37
CA PRO A 637 32.28 26.70 3.69
C PRO A 637 32.83 27.22 5.03
N GLY A 638 33.77 26.49 5.65
CA GLY A 638 34.34 26.82 6.95
C GLY A 638 35.69 26.15 7.19
N GLU A 639 36.31 26.46 8.33
CA GLU A 639 37.52 25.80 8.83
C GLU A 639 37.26 25.41 10.28
N PHE A 640 37.22 24.10 10.57
CA PHE A 640 37.00 23.53 11.90
C PHE A 640 37.34 22.03 11.86
N ASP A 641 37.45 21.44 13.05
CA ASP A 641 37.66 20.00 13.26
C ASP A 641 36.41 19.21 12.85
N THR A 642 36.50 18.51 11.73
CA THR A 642 35.38 17.79 11.09
C THR A 642 35.14 16.39 11.63
N ASP A 643 36.14 15.78 12.28
CA ASP A 643 36.12 14.37 12.71
C ASP A 643 36.58 14.13 14.17
N TRP A 644 36.74 15.21 14.94
CA TRP A 644 37.15 15.23 16.34
C TRP A 644 38.58 14.72 16.60
N ASP A 645 39.46 14.74 15.60
CA ASP A 645 40.86 14.35 15.78
C ASP A 645 41.73 15.45 16.44
N GLY A 646 41.17 16.67 16.56
CA GLY A 646 41.78 17.84 17.16
C GLY A 646 42.53 18.75 16.19
N GLU A 647 42.54 18.44 14.89
CA GLU A 647 43.06 19.27 13.82
C GLU A 647 41.91 19.97 13.06
N GLU A 648 42.16 21.09 12.39
CA GLU A 648 41.12 21.80 11.63
C GLU A 648 41.23 21.47 10.13
N GLU A 649 40.10 21.12 9.51
CA GLU A 649 39.98 20.93 8.06
C GLU A 649 39.31 22.10 7.37
N SER A 650 39.67 22.32 6.10
CA SER A 650 38.95 23.23 5.21
C SER A 650 37.66 22.55 4.71
N PHE A 651 36.56 22.74 5.43
CA PHE A 651 35.25 22.22 5.07
C PHE A 651 34.63 23.03 3.94
N ASN A 652 34.69 22.47 2.72
CA ASN A 652 34.20 23.11 1.50
C ASN A 652 33.85 22.03 0.46
N ARG A 653 33.51 22.44 -0.77
CA ARG A 653 33.18 21.52 -1.87
C ARG A 653 34.23 20.43 -2.11
N ALA A 654 35.52 20.76 -2.02
CA ALA A 654 36.59 19.78 -2.25
C ALA A 654 36.64 18.71 -1.15
N TRP A 655 36.34 19.10 0.10
CA TRP A 655 36.17 18.15 1.20
C TRP A 655 34.99 17.20 0.95
N LEU A 656 33.84 17.74 0.49
CA LEU A 656 32.69 16.91 0.11
C LEU A 656 33.01 15.95 -1.05
N ASP A 657 33.74 16.43 -2.05
CA ASP A 657 34.12 15.60 -3.19
C ASP A 657 35.07 14.47 -2.78
N ASP A 658 35.99 14.73 -1.84
CA ASP A 658 36.88 13.72 -1.27
C ASP A 658 36.10 12.67 -0.46
N LEU A 659 35.18 13.09 0.41
CA LEU A 659 34.29 12.20 1.15
C LEU A 659 33.48 11.30 0.19
N LEU A 660 32.84 11.90 -0.81
CA LEU A 660 32.03 11.19 -1.80
C LEU A 660 32.86 10.32 -2.75
N SER A 661 34.18 10.48 -2.80
CA SER A 661 35.08 9.58 -3.55
C SER A 661 35.07 8.15 -3.01
N THR A 662 34.60 7.93 -1.78
CA THR A 662 34.32 6.60 -1.22
C THR A 662 33.32 5.82 -2.08
N ILE A 663 32.31 6.50 -2.63
CA ILE A 663 31.35 5.90 -3.57
C ILE A 663 32.08 5.45 -4.84
N ASP A 664 32.94 6.32 -5.39
CA ASP A 664 33.68 6.05 -6.62
C ASP A 664 34.60 4.82 -6.44
N ALA A 665 35.27 4.74 -5.29
CA ALA A 665 36.14 3.63 -4.94
C ALA A 665 35.37 2.30 -4.84
N PHE A 666 34.21 2.30 -4.16
CA PHE A 666 33.38 1.10 -4.01
C PHE A 666 32.80 0.63 -5.36
N GLN A 667 32.27 1.56 -6.15
CA GLN A 667 31.77 1.26 -7.50
C GLN A 667 32.88 0.69 -8.40
N ALA A 668 34.08 1.27 -8.35
CA ALA A 668 35.22 0.79 -9.13
C ALA A 668 35.70 -0.60 -8.68
N ALA A 669 35.69 -0.87 -7.37
CA ALA A 669 36.12 -2.15 -6.81
C ALA A 669 35.17 -3.30 -7.16
N HIS A 670 33.86 -3.03 -7.21
CA HIS A 670 32.84 -4.08 -7.27
C HIS A 670 31.98 -4.07 -8.55
N SER A 671 32.04 -3.01 -9.36
CA SER A 671 31.21 -2.84 -10.57
C SER A 671 29.70 -2.90 -10.30
N VAL A 672 29.28 -2.27 -9.20
CA VAL A 672 27.89 -2.22 -8.72
C VAL A 672 27.39 -0.77 -8.63
N PRO A 673 26.08 -0.49 -8.78
CA PRO A 673 25.55 0.85 -8.57
C PRO A 673 25.48 1.21 -7.08
N VAL A 674 25.58 2.51 -6.80
CA VAL A 674 25.41 3.09 -5.46
C VAL A 674 24.37 4.21 -5.51
N ALA A 675 23.56 4.34 -4.47
CA ALA A 675 22.62 5.45 -4.26
C ALA A 675 22.85 6.11 -2.89
N VAL A 676 22.51 7.39 -2.75
CA VAL A 676 22.50 8.08 -1.44
C VAL A 676 21.05 8.26 -1.02
N ASN A 677 20.52 7.28 -0.29
CA ASN A 677 19.09 7.19 -0.05
C ASN A 677 18.61 8.09 1.09
N GLU A 678 19.54 8.72 1.81
CA GLU A 678 19.26 9.68 2.87
C GLU A 678 20.43 10.66 3.03
N PHE A 679 20.13 11.95 3.11
CA PHE A 679 21.10 13.00 3.40
C PHE A 679 20.40 14.32 3.75
N GLY A 680 21.09 15.21 4.46
CA GLY A 680 20.55 16.53 4.79
C GLY A 680 21.45 17.36 5.70
N VAL A 681 20.91 18.50 6.12
CA VAL A 681 21.51 19.45 7.06
C VAL A 681 20.38 20.11 7.85
N MET A 682 20.52 20.39 9.14
CA MET A 682 19.50 21.15 9.87
C MET A 682 19.26 22.51 9.19
N ARG A 683 18.00 22.94 9.08
CA ARG A 683 17.58 24.05 8.21
C ARG A 683 18.19 25.41 8.58
N TRP A 684 18.67 25.55 9.81
CA TRP A 684 19.26 26.77 10.36
C TRP A 684 20.77 26.85 10.21
N GLU A 685 21.44 25.80 9.73
CA GLU A 685 22.90 25.80 9.65
C GLU A 685 23.45 26.92 8.76
N PRO A 686 24.51 27.63 9.19
CA PRO A 686 25.10 28.68 8.37
C PRO A 686 25.67 28.10 7.07
N GLY A 687 25.17 28.56 5.93
CA GLY A 687 25.59 28.05 4.62
C GLY A 687 24.87 26.78 4.16
N ALA A 688 23.79 26.36 4.83
CA ALA A 688 23.04 25.14 4.49
C ALA A 688 22.65 25.03 3.00
N ALA A 689 22.25 26.14 2.39
CA ALA A 689 21.87 26.17 0.97
C ALA A 689 23.07 25.86 0.05
N ASP A 690 24.24 26.45 0.31
CA ASP A 690 25.45 26.21 -0.47
C ASP A 690 25.96 24.77 -0.26
N PHE A 691 25.88 24.25 0.97
CA PHE A 691 26.21 22.86 1.31
C PHE A 691 25.36 21.87 0.52
N MET A 692 24.03 22.06 0.56
CA MET A 692 23.10 21.20 -0.18
C MET A 692 23.30 21.31 -1.69
N ASP A 693 23.59 22.50 -2.24
CA ASP A 693 23.81 22.65 -3.69
C ASP A 693 25.08 21.91 -4.13
N ASP A 694 26.18 22.10 -3.39
CA ASP A 694 27.45 21.43 -3.68
C ASP A 694 27.32 19.91 -3.54
N GLN A 695 26.67 19.42 -2.48
CA GLN A 695 26.46 17.99 -2.27
C GLN A 695 25.59 17.37 -3.37
N MET A 696 24.42 17.94 -3.65
CA MET A 696 23.51 17.43 -4.67
C MET A 696 24.15 17.47 -6.06
N ASP A 697 24.90 18.52 -6.39
CA ASP A 697 25.64 18.62 -7.65
C ASP A 697 26.75 17.56 -7.76
N LEU A 698 27.49 17.28 -6.69
CA LEU A 698 28.49 16.22 -6.66
C LEU A 698 27.89 14.81 -6.83
N LEU A 699 26.69 14.56 -6.29
CA LEU A 699 25.94 13.32 -6.51
C LEU A 699 25.47 13.19 -7.97
N GLU A 700 25.01 14.29 -8.58
CA GLU A 700 24.62 14.34 -10.00
C GLU A 700 25.80 14.05 -10.94
N GLN A 701 26.98 14.59 -10.64
CA GLN A 701 28.20 14.35 -11.42
C GLN A 701 28.60 12.86 -11.42
N ARG A 702 28.30 12.14 -10.33
CA ARG A 702 28.49 10.69 -10.19
C ARG A 702 27.36 9.85 -10.78
N GLY A 703 26.26 10.48 -11.19
CA GLY A 703 25.07 9.77 -11.69
C GLY A 703 24.34 8.98 -10.61
N VAL A 704 24.50 9.37 -9.35
CA VAL A 704 23.92 8.71 -8.17
C VAL A 704 22.50 9.21 -7.94
N ASN A 705 21.59 8.29 -7.60
CA ASN A 705 20.21 8.61 -7.24
C ASN A 705 20.12 9.00 -5.77
N TYR A 706 19.21 9.91 -5.41
CA TYR A 706 19.17 10.43 -4.04
C TYR A 706 17.80 10.85 -3.50
N ALA A 707 17.67 10.79 -2.17
CA ALA A 707 16.52 11.28 -1.42
C ALA A 707 16.95 12.10 -0.20
N VAL A 708 16.44 13.34 -0.10
CA VAL A 708 16.71 14.21 1.05
C VAL A 708 15.94 13.73 2.28
N TRP A 709 16.51 13.91 3.47
CA TRP A 709 15.81 13.84 4.74
C TRP A 709 15.31 15.23 5.12
N VAL A 710 14.02 15.50 5.31
CA VAL A 710 12.84 14.63 5.14
C VAL A 710 11.68 15.45 4.56
N TRP A 711 10.71 14.79 3.92
CA TRP A 711 9.46 15.43 3.54
C TRP A 711 8.39 15.20 4.62
N ASP A 712 8.28 16.13 5.56
CA ASP A 712 7.27 16.06 6.62
C ASP A 712 5.82 16.26 6.11
N PRO A 713 4.83 15.63 6.75
CA PRO A 713 3.42 15.85 6.42
C PRO A 713 2.96 17.26 6.82
N ALA A 714 1.77 17.67 6.40
CA ALA A 714 1.12 18.89 6.92
C ALA A 714 0.48 18.70 8.32
N TRP A 715 0.75 17.59 9.01
CA TRP A 715 0.18 17.27 10.31
C TRP A 715 0.81 18.14 11.41
N GLU A 716 0.12 19.22 11.74
CA GLU A 716 0.61 20.26 12.67
C GLU A 716 1.18 19.71 13.98
N PRO A 717 0.52 18.78 14.71
CA PRO A 717 1.04 18.27 15.99
C PRO A 717 2.46 17.70 15.90
N TRP A 718 2.81 17.09 14.77
CA TRP A 718 4.17 16.61 14.51
C TRP A 718 5.09 17.76 14.11
N THR A 719 4.71 18.52 13.08
CA THR A 719 5.59 19.52 12.46
C THR A 719 5.85 20.77 13.31
N THR A 720 5.13 20.97 14.40
CA THR A 720 5.43 22.06 15.36
C THR A 720 6.47 21.67 16.40
N GLU A 721 6.70 20.38 16.61
CA GLU A 721 7.68 19.88 17.59
C GLU A 721 8.91 19.30 16.89
N VAL A 722 8.75 18.73 15.69
CA VAL A 722 9.82 18.08 14.92
C VAL A 722 9.92 18.73 13.55
N ASP A 723 10.88 19.65 13.39
CA ASP A 723 11.01 20.42 12.15
C ASP A 723 12.45 20.83 11.78
N ALA A 724 13.46 20.26 12.43
CA ALA A 724 14.87 20.59 12.20
C ALA A 724 15.28 20.38 10.73
N PHE A 725 14.74 19.34 10.10
CA PHE A 725 14.95 19.02 8.68
C PHE A 725 13.76 19.41 7.78
N ASN A 726 12.75 20.10 8.33
CA ASN A 726 11.63 20.59 7.53
C ASN A 726 12.04 21.88 6.81
N PHE A 727 12.72 21.72 5.67
CA PHE A 727 13.27 22.82 4.87
C PHE A 727 12.22 23.85 4.44
N ARG A 728 10.93 23.49 4.47
CA ARG A 728 9.84 24.42 4.17
C ARG A 728 9.75 25.57 5.16
N HIS A 729 10.21 25.39 6.41
CA HIS A 729 10.08 26.38 7.47
C HIS A 729 11.16 27.49 7.44
N GLY A 730 12.13 27.40 6.51
CA GLY A 730 13.22 28.38 6.39
C GLY A 730 14.28 28.23 7.48
N PRO A 731 15.25 29.16 7.59
CA PRO A 731 16.42 28.99 8.46
C PRO A 731 16.24 29.50 9.90
N ASP A 732 15.10 30.09 10.24
CA ASP A 732 14.85 30.60 11.60
C ASP A 732 14.32 29.47 12.49
N PRO A 733 15.07 28.97 13.49
CA PRO A 733 14.65 27.85 14.33
C PRO A 733 13.35 28.13 15.09
N ASP A 734 12.99 29.39 15.33
CA ASP A 734 11.75 29.77 16.02
C ASP A 734 10.51 29.78 15.08
N HIS A 735 10.70 29.57 13.77
CA HIS A 735 9.61 29.49 12.80
C HIS A 735 9.19 28.04 12.53
N HIS A 736 7.93 27.71 12.82
CA HIS A 736 7.34 26.38 12.65
C HIS A 736 6.22 26.33 11.60
N ALA A 737 6.32 27.19 10.57
CA ALA A 737 5.35 27.25 9.50
C ALA A 737 6.06 27.49 8.16
N ASP A 738 5.41 27.11 7.05
CA ASP A 738 5.98 27.23 5.72
C ASP A 738 6.41 28.68 5.37
N VAL A 739 7.69 28.84 5.09
CA VAL A 739 8.32 30.06 4.55
C VAL A 739 8.95 29.71 3.20
N ILE A 740 8.10 29.62 2.16
CA ILE A 740 8.54 29.35 0.78
C ILE A 740 8.20 30.57 -0.12
N PRO A 741 9.14 31.05 -0.94
CA PRO A 741 10.49 30.53 -1.16
C PRO A 741 11.47 30.92 -0.04
N ASN A 742 12.44 30.04 0.23
CA ASN A 742 13.66 30.30 0.99
C ASN A 742 14.86 29.71 0.22
N ASP A 743 16.08 30.10 0.57
CA ASP A 743 17.28 29.77 -0.23
C ASP A 743 17.54 28.26 -0.29
N LEU A 744 17.42 27.56 0.83
CA LEU A 744 17.59 26.11 0.93
C LEU A 744 16.58 25.34 0.07
N MET A 745 15.29 25.70 0.16
CA MET A 745 14.26 25.10 -0.68
C MET A 745 14.43 25.43 -2.16
N GLN A 746 14.97 26.60 -2.52
CA GLN A 746 15.23 26.94 -3.91
C GLN A 746 16.28 26.01 -4.53
N VAL A 747 17.34 25.68 -3.80
CA VAL A 747 18.38 24.71 -4.20
C VAL A 747 17.76 23.32 -4.42
N ILE A 748 17.08 22.79 -3.40
CA ILE A 748 16.48 21.44 -3.46
C ILE A 748 15.50 21.33 -4.64
N VAL A 749 14.63 22.34 -4.81
CA VAL A 749 13.67 22.39 -5.92
C VAL A 749 14.35 22.52 -7.28
N ALA A 750 15.47 23.24 -7.38
CA ALA A 750 16.23 23.36 -8.62
C ALA A 750 16.81 22.01 -9.08
N HIS A 751 17.25 21.17 -8.13
CA HIS A 751 17.68 19.81 -8.41
C HIS A 751 16.51 18.88 -8.74
N TRP A 752 15.45 18.86 -7.93
CA TRP A 752 14.26 18.04 -8.20
C TRP A 752 13.63 18.30 -9.58
N ARG A 753 13.56 19.56 -10.02
CA ARG A 753 13.03 19.93 -11.35
C ARG A 753 13.82 19.36 -12.53
N ARG A 754 14.99 18.76 -12.31
CA ARG A 754 15.75 18.01 -13.35
C ARG A 754 15.13 16.64 -13.66
N ASN A 755 14.14 16.18 -12.88
CA ASN A 755 13.42 14.95 -13.14
C ASN A 755 12.63 15.01 -14.46
N THR A 756 12.76 13.96 -15.26
CA THR A 756 12.13 13.83 -16.58
C THR A 756 11.46 12.47 -16.78
N ILE A 757 11.59 11.57 -15.82
CA ILE A 757 11.02 10.21 -15.86
C ILE A 757 10.06 10.07 -14.68
N TYR A 758 8.88 9.54 -14.97
CA TYR A 758 7.80 9.31 -14.00
C TYR A 758 7.16 7.94 -14.28
N PRO A 759 6.42 7.35 -13.33
CA PRO A 759 5.75 6.07 -13.52
C PRO A 759 4.81 6.02 -14.74
N SER A 760 4.09 7.11 -15.01
CA SER A 760 3.28 7.25 -16.23
C SER A 760 4.03 8.04 -17.32
N ARG A 761 3.87 7.62 -18.60
CA ARG A 761 4.53 8.25 -19.77
C ARG A 761 3.85 9.54 -20.25
N ASP A 762 2.71 9.91 -19.69
CA ASP A 762 1.98 11.09 -20.12
C ASP A 762 2.60 12.34 -19.50
N GLY A 763 3.63 12.85 -20.17
CA GLY A 763 4.18 14.20 -19.98
C GLY A 763 3.17 15.34 -20.21
N SER A 764 1.87 15.07 -20.22
CA SER A 764 0.79 16.07 -20.16
C SER A 764 0.55 16.61 -18.74
N GLY A 765 1.34 16.17 -17.76
CA GLY A 765 1.47 16.79 -16.44
C GLY A 765 2.11 18.19 -16.44
N ALA A 766 2.26 18.85 -17.59
CA ALA A 766 2.27 20.31 -17.61
C ALA A 766 0.88 20.81 -17.17
N ARG A 767 0.61 20.69 -15.86
CA ARG A 767 -0.50 21.38 -15.21
C ARG A 767 -0.34 22.84 -15.57
N SER A 768 -1.26 23.34 -16.38
CA SER A 768 -1.50 24.77 -16.50
C SER A 768 -1.95 25.24 -15.12
N LEU A 769 -0.98 25.54 -14.26
CA LEU A 769 -1.22 26.27 -13.03
C LEU A 769 -1.70 27.66 -13.45
N LEU A 770 -3.01 27.84 -13.43
CA LEU A 770 -3.60 29.15 -13.22
C LEU A 770 -3.00 29.68 -11.91
N TYR A 771 -1.93 30.47 -12.03
CA TYR A 771 -1.54 31.43 -11.01
C TYR A 771 -2.77 32.30 -10.74
N LEU A 772 -3.50 32.03 -9.64
CA LEU A 772 -4.27 33.08 -9.00
C LEU A 772 -3.26 33.93 -8.21
N PRO A 773 -2.93 35.16 -8.64
CA PRO A 773 -2.18 36.04 -7.77
C PRO A 773 -3.06 36.34 -6.54
N LEU A 774 -2.57 35.95 -5.36
CA LEU A 774 -3.08 36.46 -4.10
C LEU A 774 -2.88 37.98 -4.08
N LEU A 775 -3.94 38.71 -4.41
CA LEU A 775 -4.05 40.14 -4.13
C LEU A 775 -4.08 40.32 -2.61
N LEU A 776 -2.91 40.59 -2.03
CA LEU A 776 -2.77 41.17 -0.70
C LEU A 776 -3.52 42.51 -0.67
N LYS A 777 -4.75 42.51 -0.16
CA LYS A 777 -5.39 43.73 0.34
C LYS A 777 -4.73 44.09 1.66
N GLY A 778 -3.73 44.97 1.59
CA GLY A 778 -3.28 45.73 2.75
C GLY A 778 -4.47 46.45 3.38
N ARG A 779 -4.72 46.19 4.67
CA ARG A 779 -5.49 47.10 5.51
C ARG A 779 -4.50 47.93 6.31
N THR A 780 -4.33 49.17 5.86
CA THR A 780 -3.96 50.29 6.71
C THR A 780 -5.12 50.59 7.67
N SER A 781 -4.90 50.37 8.97
CA SER A 781 -5.32 51.24 10.07
C SER A 781 -4.85 50.65 11.40
#